data_AF-A0A9N9UI54-F1
#
_entry.id   AF-A0A9N9UI54-F1
#
_cell.length_a   1.000
_cell.length_b   1.000
_cell.length_c   1.000
_cell.angle_alpha   90.00
_cell.angle_beta   90.00
_cell.angle_gamma   90.00
#
_symmetry.space_group_name_H-M   'P 1'
#
loop_
_entity.id
_entity.type
_entity.pdbx_description
1 polymer ?
#
loop_
_entity_poly.entity_id
_entity_poly.type
_entity_poly.pdbx_seq_one_letter_code
_entity_poly.pdbx_strand_id
1 'polypeptide(L)'
;MLTPTVANHFSFFHAVGNTPAINLTRSVPHGQDVSALSLGCGDLRNLLYTAYIEDGLPERNLDFTFCDIDEKIIGRNIILLSFIIDGHEGPLKSLWGIYYHLYVNDATAAVVKDQATKLIHLLESTASWNASTYGSVIRFCDQDTVDDVRGICKRISEGNGNLESLSNGIEQSKSLLLQSSGQTGGHGIILTGIRSAAPLSLQAYKTLPEAHQKYWEEGTSVPKQSAEKSPNPMFAPLLSRRGVLHYGTDPVQGFHLATAYAALADNSPLNPNATSAKGPKYAVAAQIQFSSWVSALQKLLKRGKLTLRFVVSDVYSFCHTLQSSGKLGTLSANCFRRQWDGRTLKLDERDYGKAKKAPTWFDTIDTSNLSDHFGALNILTATAPLLKDEPWSAVSTELLLKREGTEEEAFDQLLCGPAATISLLLGLSAVQYWTNSKVESHVDEVFLALSTNEKRPGETQHRACIFWKQDGQFSGHPDERGSLQIEAKPLANILLHVYKQMFRGEDSKRATLRSAAYSSFHRGSFAVFLKYLKSRVTTNWSEMLQKLIVDVGNDESLALSSNFLQDFCCQLHTNDVERHQSILINPATIPKLLRIKGWDYIPPVVSVTVVVPRTAFEKLFSGSKQLQIASPTIVAELKSSEWHNLYSDVHILFGDIKSSDPDENSLEIEQDVLGWEGSSPLIASFYIPTASFNAEKGIPVVGLSVLPTGQNPLIYGPILGPSMSIFETSLKNEKTVFISRYLPGQTTYPGHCVGVSPLGKTITRKNGETGVRFEASVPASEPQITSLVGHLDFLGERGKKLLKDKAPIELKQMSPFSISIAFGNSKSDIYPLHFPIPVSKEGAKTRIARTSGYVEIIAPFASPLSSECLGDFVFPSYLSSSRVPAALNMPHTNLDKLPILDVDKKKELSWLTTLTSFQFSSRERHIRDRRTGTGISSDPRTNFKDSLLTMFMLASGLQGGQTGLFTISHPERGGNHILMVVSAIRLDGDTASVVLDAAVIPLTMDLMKSHRIEEFLLVLERLECCAVTVDDAELHLWKKVLPALVERCRTWSHTAKCEYKKKGATIPLSLEDGEQLLCSCGNGQLPKNFVNIPEWDIAATEAVRLAISPTFAAAIVEELADTSTFGEKGGSFATPQERCRFCGKTQHSDGSALKRCQRCKEVKYCSAECQKRDWKTHRMECKESS
;
A
#
# COMPACT_ATOMS: atom_id res chain seq x y z
N MET A 1 -23.28 -0.68 5.00
CA MET A 1 -21.94 -0.49 4.36
C MET A 1 -20.86 -0.84 5.37
N LEU A 2 -19.57 -0.93 5.00
CA LEU A 2 -18.49 -1.27 5.95
C LEU A 2 -17.71 -0.07 6.50
N THR A 3 -18.19 1.14 6.22
CA THR A 3 -17.70 2.41 6.77
C THR A 3 -18.74 3.01 7.70
N PRO A 4 -18.34 3.74 8.77
CA PRO A 4 -19.28 4.50 9.57
C PRO A 4 -20.10 5.48 8.72
N THR A 5 -21.34 5.72 9.14
CA THR A 5 -22.26 6.64 8.45
C THR A 5 -21.85 8.07 8.73
N VAL A 6 -21.17 8.74 7.80
CA VAL A 6 -20.72 10.13 7.98
C VAL A 6 -21.61 11.11 7.22
N ALA A 7 -22.14 12.11 7.90
CA ALA A 7 -22.96 13.15 7.28
C ALA A 7 -22.11 14.28 6.69
N ASN A 8 -21.59 14.08 5.47
CA ASN A 8 -20.78 15.10 4.79
C ASN A 8 -21.66 16.13 4.08
N HIS A 9 -21.87 17.29 4.71
CA HIS A 9 -22.47 18.47 4.05
C HIS A 9 -21.49 19.14 3.09
N PHE A 10 -20.20 19.00 3.37
CA PHE A 10 -19.10 19.55 2.60
C PHE A 10 -18.18 18.43 2.07
N SER A 11 -17.66 18.57 0.85
CA SER A 11 -16.75 17.60 0.25
C SER A 11 -15.58 18.26 -0.47
N PHE A 12 -14.43 17.60 -0.42
CA PHE A 12 -13.28 17.98 -1.24
C PHE A 12 -13.29 17.24 -2.57
N PHE A 13 -13.04 17.98 -3.64
CA PHE A 13 -12.80 17.45 -4.95
C PHE A 13 -11.30 17.27 -5.17
N HIS A 14 -10.85 16.01 -5.23
CA HIS A 14 -9.45 15.62 -5.43
C HIS A 14 -9.15 15.43 -6.92
N ALA A 15 -9.21 16.53 -7.68
CA ALA A 15 -9.08 16.51 -9.15
C ALA A 15 -7.68 16.10 -9.66
N VAL A 16 -6.66 16.25 -8.83
CA VAL A 16 -5.27 15.89 -9.09
C VAL A 16 -4.81 15.10 -7.88
N GLY A 17 -4.09 14.00 -8.08
CA GLY A 17 -3.60 13.29 -6.91
C GLY A 17 -2.30 13.85 -6.36
N ASN A 18 -2.07 13.46 -5.12
CA ASN A 18 -1.21 14.13 -4.15
C ASN A 18 0.08 13.36 -3.86
N THR A 19 0.43 12.40 -4.72
CA THR A 19 1.63 11.56 -4.61
C THR A 19 2.28 11.45 -5.99
N PRO A 20 3.61 11.26 -6.08
CA PRO A 20 4.26 10.94 -7.35
C PRO A 20 3.67 9.67 -7.98
N ALA A 21 3.65 9.59 -9.30
CA ALA A 21 3.12 8.43 -10.01
C ALA A 21 3.87 7.14 -9.65
N ILE A 22 3.17 6.01 -9.63
CA ILE A 22 3.77 4.68 -9.41
C ILE A 22 3.50 3.77 -10.61
N ASN A 23 4.37 2.78 -10.85
CA ASN A 23 4.10 1.76 -11.84
C ASN A 23 3.11 0.73 -11.27
N LEU A 24 1.89 0.69 -11.81
CA LEU A 24 0.83 -0.23 -11.37
C LEU A 24 1.17 -1.70 -11.60
N THR A 25 2.16 -1.99 -12.45
CA THR A 25 2.59 -3.36 -12.77
C THR A 25 3.88 -3.77 -12.05
N ARG A 26 4.41 -2.95 -11.14
CA ARG A 26 5.75 -3.12 -10.55
C ARG A 26 5.98 -4.44 -9.81
N SER A 27 4.93 -5.11 -9.33
CA SER A 27 5.07 -6.43 -8.70
C SER A 27 5.18 -7.58 -9.70
N VAL A 28 4.69 -7.41 -10.93
CA VAL A 28 4.47 -8.49 -11.90
C VAL A 28 5.66 -8.65 -12.85
N PRO A 29 6.24 -9.86 -12.99
CA PRO A 29 7.36 -10.11 -13.91
C PRO A 29 7.07 -9.64 -15.34
N HIS A 30 8.06 -9.02 -15.99
CA HIS A 30 7.89 -8.49 -17.35
C HIS A 30 7.43 -9.56 -18.35
N GLY A 31 6.49 -9.22 -19.23
CA GLY A 31 5.92 -10.17 -20.20
C GLY A 31 4.96 -11.22 -19.60
N GLN A 32 4.57 -11.10 -18.33
CA GLN A 32 3.39 -11.80 -17.79
C GLN A 32 2.18 -10.87 -17.83
N ASP A 33 1.05 -11.39 -18.33
CA ASP A 33 -0.21 -10.67 -18.40
C ASP A 33 -0.64 -10.14 -17.02
N VAL A 34 -1.24 -8.95 -17.00
CA VAL A 34 -1.59 -8.25 -15.75
C VAL A 34 -3.08 -8.02 -15.69
N SER A 35 -3.68 -8.43 -14.58
CA SER A 35 -4.96 -7.92 -14.09
C SER A 35 -4.69 -7.08 -12.84
N ALA A 36 -4.90 -5.78 -12.91
CA ALA A 36 -4.62 -4.85 -11.81
C ALA A 36 -5.89 -4.13 -11.34
N LEU A 37 -6.02 -3.98 -10.02
CA LEU A 37 -7.11 -3.22 -9.39
C LEU A 37 -6.52 -2.00 -8.69
N SER A 38 -7.03 -0.81 -9.00
CA SER A 38 -6.68 0.43 -8.32
C SER A 38 -7.91 0.96 -7.59
N LEU A 39 -7.83 1.00 -6.26
CA LEU A 39 -8.86 1.50 -5.36
C LEU A 39 -8.49 2.91 -4.91
N GLY A 40 -9.39 3.88 -5.12
CA GLY A 40 -9.08 5.30 -4.92
C GLY A 40 -8.12 5.80 -5.99
N CYS A 41 -8.43 5.49 -7.26
CA CYS A 41 -7.52 5.65 -8.38
C CYS A 41 -7.08 7.10 -8.64
N GLY A 42 -7.92 8.09 -8.33
CA GLY A 42 -7.62 9.48 -8.62
C GLY A 42 -7.41 9.77 -10.11
N ASP A 43 -6.45 10.64 -10.42
CA ASP A 43 -6.11 11.01 -11.79
C ASP A 43 -5.33 9.90 -12.54
N LEU A 44 -5.13 10.08 -13.85
CA LEU A 44 -4.52 9.06 -14.70
C LEU A 44 -2.98 8.96 -14.61
N ARG A 45 -2.32 9.64 -13.65
CA ARG A 45 -0.84 9.68 -13.61
C ARG A 45 -0.21 8.29 -13.53
N ASN A 46 -0.79 7.39 -12.73
CA ASN A 46 -0.28 6.04 -12.52
C ASN A 46 -0.40 5.21 -13.80
N LEU A 47 -1.51 5.31 -14.52
CA LEU A 47 -1.70 4.67 -15.82
C LEU A 47 -0.71 5.20 -16.87
N LEU A 48 -0.57 6.53 -16.95
CA LEU A 48 0.32 7.19 -17.91
C LEU A 48 1.78 6.80 -17.66
N TYR A 49 2.25 6.85 -16.41
CA TYR A 49 3.61 6.43 -16.06
C TYR A 49 3.83 4.93 -16.30
N THR A 50 2.86 4.08 -15.95
CA THR A 50 2.90 2.65 -16.25
C THR A 50 3.09 2.41 -17.75
N ALA A 51 2.29 3.06 -18.61
CA ALA A 51 2.42 2.93 -20.07
C ALA A 51 3.80 3.38 -20.58
N TYR A 52 4.42 4.39 -19.96
CA TYR A 52 5.78 4.83 -20.30
C TYR A 52 6.84 3.79 -19.97
N ILE A 53 6.73 3.13 -18.82
CA ILE A 53 7.63 2.05 -18.40
C ILE A 53 7.47 0.79 -19.26
N GLU A 54 6.24 0.47 -19.69
CA GLU A 54 5.95 -0.68 -20.56
C GLU A 54 6.54 -0.56 -21.99
N ASP A 55 6.88 0.64 -22.44
CA ASP A 55 7.40 0.84 -23.80
C ASP A 55 8.82 0.27 -23.94
N GLY A 56 8.96 -0.80 -24.74
CA GLY A 56 10.22 -1.51 -24.98
C GLY A 56 10.39 -2.79 -24.16
N LEU A 57 9.46 -3.09 -23.25
CA LEU A 57 9.43 -4.35 -22.51
C LEU A 57 8.75 -5.48 -23.32
N PRO A 58 8.97 -6.77 -22.95
CA PRO A 58 8.27 -7.88 -23.55
C PRO A 58 6.75 -7.70 -23.53
N GLU A 59 6.09 -7.93 -24.67
CA GLU A 59 4.66 -7.70 -24.80
C GLU A 59 3.81 -8.58 -23.86
N ARG A 60 2.74 -7.98 -23.33
CA ARG A 60 1.75 -8.63 -22.46
C ARG A 60 0.38 -7.96 -22.56
N ASN A 61 -0.66 -8.64 -22.12
CA ASN A 61 -1.99 -8.07 -21.94
C ASN A 61 -2.07 -7.31 -20.62
N LEU A 62 -2.68 -6.12 -20.64
CA LEU A 62 -2.86 -5.26 -19.49
C LEU A 62 -4.35 -4.95 -19.32
N ASP A 63 -4.96 -5.43 -18.23
CA ASP A 63 -6.34 -5.14 -17.83
C ASP A 63 -6.33 -4.41 -16.48
N PHE A 64 -6.64 -3.10 -16.51
CA PHE A 64 -6.70 -2.25 -15.32
C PHE A 64 -8.14 -1.97 -14.95
N THR A 65 -8.51 -2.23 -13.69
CA THR A 65 -9.79 -1.87 -13.11
C THR A 65 -9.62 -0.73 -12.11
N PHE A 66 -10.32 0.38 -12.34
CA PHE A 66 -10.26 1.59 -11.52
C PHE A 66 -11.58 1.79 -10.78
N CYS A 67 -11.50 1.86 -9.46
CA CYS A 67 -12.63 2.16 -8.58
C CYS A 67 -12.37 3.50 -7.89
N ASP A 68 -13.32 4.41 -8.01
CA ASP A 68 -13.34 5.65 -7.23
C ASP A 68 -14.74 5.90 -6.68
N ILE A 69 -14.84 6.57 -5.53
CA ILE A 69 -16.14 6.92 -4.96
C ILE A 69 -16.72 8.17 -5.62
N ASP A 70 -15.88 9.03 -6.23
CA ASP A 70 -16.27 10.31 -6.81
C ASP A 70 -16.40 10.21 -8.35
N GLU A 71 -17.62 10.33 -8.87
CA GLU A 71 -17.91 10.29 -10.30
C GLU A 71 -17.21 11.41 -11.09
N LYS A 72 -16.89 12.55 -10.46
CA LYS A 72 -16.18 13.66 -11.12
C LYS A 72 -14.77 13.24 -11.55
N ILE A 73 -14.11 12.36 -10.78
CA ILE A 73 -12.79 11.83 -11.10
C ILE A 73 -12.89 10.93 -12.32
N ILE A 74 -13.78 9.94 -12.28
CA ILE A 74 -13.98 9.00 -13.39
C ILE A 74 -14.39 9.72 -14.66
N GLY A 75 -15.37 10.63 -14.60
CA GLY A 75 -15.84 11.38 -15.76
C GLY A 75 -14.73 12.21 -16.43
N ARG A 76 -13.87 12.88 -15.64
CA ARG A 76 -12.71 13.61 -16.18
C ARG A 76 -11.68 12.69 -16.82
N ASN A 77 -11.44 11.52 -16.23
CA ASN A 77 -10.53 10.52 -16.76
C ASN A 77 -11.03 9.97 -18.11
N ILE A 78 -12.33 9.68 -18.24
CA ILE A 78 -12.93 9.22 -19.50
C ILE A 78 -12.78 10.26 -20.60
N ILE A 79 -13.03 11.55 -20.31
CA ILE A 79 -12.86 12.63 -21.29
C ILE A 79 -11.39 12.71 -21.74
N LEU A 80 -10.42 12.70 -20.81
CA LEU A 80 -9.00 12.73 -21.17
C LEU A 80 -8.60 11.52 -22.03
N LEU A 81 -9.02 10.31 -21.65
CA LEU A 81 -8.74 9.09 -22.42
C LEU A 81 -9.34 9.14 -23.81
N SER A 82 -10.54 9.71 -23.96
CA SER A 82 -11.19 9.85 -25.26
C SER A 82 -10.36 10.72 -26.22
N PHE A 83 -9.77 11.82 -25.73
CA PHE A 83 -8.83 12.63 -26.52
C PHE A 83 -7.56 11.87 -26.91
N ILE A 84 -7.03 11.05 -26.01
CA ILE A 84 -5.82 10.25 -26.27
C ILE A 84 -6.11 9.18 -27.34
N ILE A 85 -7.29 8.53 -27.28
CA ILE A 85 -7.73 7.50 -28.23
C ILE A 85 -8.02 8.10 -29.62
N ASP A 86 -8.69 9.24 -29.70
CA ASP A 86 -9.01 9.91 -30.97
C ASP A 86 -7.75 10.37 -31.74
N GLY A 87 -6.57 10.35 -31.09
CA GLY A 87 -5.28 10.42 -31.78
C GLY A 87 -5.01 11.74 -32.50
N HIS A 88 -5.50 12.86 -31.96
CA HIS A 88 -5.38 14.17 -32.61
C HIS A 88 -3.92 14.59 -32.85
N GLU A 89 -3.53 14.72 -34.12
CA GLU A 89 -2.32 15.45 -34.49
C GLU A 89 -2.58 16.96 -34.36
N GLY A 90 -1.76 17.63 -33.54
CA GLY A 90 -1.97 19.02 -33.12
C GLY A 90 -2.03 19.18 -31.59
N PRO A 91 -3.20 19.35 -30.95
CA PRO A 91 -3.42 19.77 -29.55
C PRO A 91 -2.84 18.91 -28.39
N LEU A 92 -1.76 18.14 -28.63
CA LEU A 92 -0.87 17.65 -27.57
C LEU A 92 -0.33 18.80 -26.69
N LYS A 93 -0.22 20.02 -27.24
CA LYS A 93 0.14 21.23 -26.47
C LYS A 93 -0.92 21.66 -25.43
N SER A 94 -2.18 21.23 -25.55
CA SER A 94 -3.28 21.66 -24.69
C SER A 94 -3.82 20.58 -23.74
N LEU A 95 -3.49 19.29 -23.91
CA LEU A 95 -3.95 18.23 -23.00
C LEU A 95 -3.58 18.48 -21.54
N TRP A 96 -2.36 19.00 -21.31
CA TRP A 96 -1.93 19.44 -19.98
C TRP A 96 -2.87 20.51 -19.42
N GLY A 97 -3.18 21.55 -20.22
CA GLY A 97 -4.08 22.61 -19.82
C GLY A 97 -5.52 22.13 -19.57
N ILE A 98 -6.04 21.27 -20.46
CA ILE A 98 -7.36 20.65 -20.34
C ILE A 98 -7.48 19.90 -19.00
N TYR A 99 -6.47 19.13 -18.65
CA TYR A 99 -6.55 18.27 -17.47
C TYR A 99 -6.19 18.98 -16.17
N TYR A 100 -5.22 19.90 -16.19
CA TYR A 100 -4.60 20.44 -14.98
C TYR A 100 -4.76 21.95 -14.76
N HIS A 101 -5.06 22.77 -15.77
CA HIS A 101 -5.18 24.22 -15.56
C HIS A 101 -6.60 24.60 -15.16
N LEU A 102 -6.75 25.57 -14.25
CA LEU A 102 -8.05 26.12 -13.84
C LEU A 102 -8.62 27.09 -14.89
N TYR A 103 -7.74 27.70 -15.69
CA TYR A 103 -8.11 28.58 -16.80
C TYR A 103 -7.47 28.08 -18.10
N VAL A 104 -8.23 28.19 -19.18
CA VAL A 104 -7.80 27.84 -20.54
C VAL A 104 -8.23 28.95 -21.50
N ASN A 105 -7.80 28.88 -22.76
CA ASN A 105 -8.34 29.75 -23.81
C ASN A 105 -9.71 29.25 -24.31
N ASP A 106 -10.47 30.12 -24.99
CA ASP A 106 -11.82 29.82 -25.47
C ASP A 106 -11.86 28.61 -26.42
N ALA A 107 -10.85 28.47 -27.29
CA ALA A 107 -10.77 27.35 -28.24
C ALA A 107 -10.63 26.00 -27.50
N THR A 108 -9.78 25.94 -26.47
CA THR A 108 -9.60 24.74 -25.63
C THR A 108 -10.88 24.44 -24.86
N ALA A 109 -11.55 25.45 -24.30
CA ALA A 109 -12.83 25.25 -23.61
C ALA A 109 -13.92 24.70 -24.54
N ALA A 110 -14.02 25.21 -25.76
CA ALA A 110 -14.95 24.72 -26.77
C ALA A 110 -14.68 23.24 -27.13
N VAL A 111 -13.41 22.88 -27.36
CA VAL A 111 -13.03 21.49 -27.67
C VAL A 111 -13.41 20.51 -26.55
N VAL A 112 -13.24 20.91 -25.29
CA VAL A 112 -13.67 20.08 -24.14
C VAL A 112 -15.18 19.88 -24.13
N LYS A 113 -15.95 20.95 -24.38
CA LYS A 113 -17.42 20.89 -24.44
C LYS A 113 -17.90 19.99 -25.57
N ASP A 114 -17.35 20.17 -26.78
CA ASP A 114 -17.69 19.37 -27.96
C ASP A 114 -17.41 17.88 -27.72
N GLN A 115 -16.26 17.56 -27.09
CA GLN A 115 -15.94 16.19 -26.74
C GLN A 115 -16.92 15.63 -25.71
N ALA A 116 -17.27 16.40 -24.67
CA ALA A 116 -18.28 15.98 -23.70
C ALA A 116 -19.64 15.75 -24.38
N THR A 117 -20.08 16.62 -25.30
CA THR A 117 -21.31 16.44 -26.08
C THR A 117 -21.28 15.15 -26.89
N LYS A 118 -20.17 14.86 -27.59
CA LYS A 118 -19.96 13.60 -28.32
C LYS A 118 -20.15 12.38 -27.41
N LEU A 119 -19.57 12.41 -26.21
CA LEU A 119 -19.64 11.28 -25.27
C LEU A 119 -21.05 11.07 -24.68
N ILE A 120 -21.84 12.12 -24.46
CA ILE A 120 -23.21 12.01 -23.91
C ILE A 120 -24.11 11.08 -24.74
N HIS A 121 -23.94 11.07 -26.06
CA HIS A 121 -24.71 10.19 -26.97
C HIS A 121 -24.25 8.73 -26.91
N LEU A 122 -22.98 8.48 -26.61
CA LEU A 122 -22.42 7.12 -26.52
C LEU A 122 -22.66 6.49 -25.15
N LEU A 123 -22.83 7.31 -24.11
CA LEU A 123 -23.07 6.90 -22.73
C LEU A 123 -24.57 6.65 -22.44
N GLU A 124 -25.34 6.17 -23.42
CA GLU A 124 -26.75 5.82 -23.21
C GLU A 124 -26.93 4.50 -22.46
N SER A 125 -26.03 3.55 -22.70
CA SER A 125 -26.00 2.25 -22.03
C SER A 125 -24.62 1.63 -22.16
N THR A 126 -24.31 0.62 -21.34
CA THR A 126 -23.09 -0.18 -21.51
C THR A 126 -23.02 -0.78 -22.92
N ALA A 127 -24.15 -1.19 -23.49
CA ALA A 127 -24.23 -1.72 -24.85
C ALA A 127 -23.85 -0.68 -25.92
N SER A 128 -24.41 0.54 -25.84
CA SER A 128 -24.10 1.64 -26.76
C SER A 128 -22.62 2.02 -26.68
N TRP A 129 -22.10 2.19 -25.46
CA TRP A 129 -20.69 2.50 -25.22
C TRP A 129 -19.77 1.42 -25.79
N ASN A 130 -20.08 0.15 -25.51
CA ASN A 130 -19.28 -0.99 -25.95
C ASN A 130 -19.27 -1.19 -27.48
N ALA A 131 -20.26 -0.65 -28.19
CA ALA A 131 -20.31 -0.65 -29.66
C ALA A 131 -19.55 0.54 -30.28
N SER A 132 -19.21 1.55 -29.49
CA SER A 132 -18.44 2.72 -29.94
C SER A 132 -16.96 2.39 -30.16
N THR A 133 -16.22 3.33 -30.77
CA THR A 133 -14.77 3.25 -30.94
C THR A 133 -14.00 3.22 -29.62
N TYR A 134 -14.56 3.77 -28.54
CA TYR A 134 -13.92 3.76 -27.22
C TYR A 134 -14.12 2.43 -26.49
N GLY A 135 -15.22 1.74 -26.79
CA GLY A 135 -15.63 0.51 -26.12
C GLY A 135 -14.63 -0.64 -26.26
N SER A 136 -13.72 -0.62 -27.25
CA SER A 136 -12.68 -1.64 -27.39
C SER A 136 -11.60 -1.57 -26.30
N VAL A 137 -11.41 -0.39 -25.70
CA VAL A 137 -10.38 -0.13 -24.68
C VAL A 137 -11.02 0.19 -23.33
N ILE A 138 -12.02 1.07 -23.31
CA ILE A 138 -12.67 1.55 -22.09
C ILE A 138 -13.95 0.74 -21.85
N ARG A 139 -14.07 0.12 -20.69
CA ARG A 139 -15.24 -0.62 -20.22
C ARG A 139 -15.78 0.02 -18.94
N PHE A 140 -17.09 -0.08 -18.75
CA PHE A 140 -17.74 0.25 -17.48
C PHE A 140 -18.14 -1.05 -16.79
N CYS A 141 -17.91 -1.14 -15.48
CA CYS A 141 -18.19 -2.35 -14.71
C CYS A 141 -19.68 -2.56 -14.47
N ASP A 142 -20.50 -1.51 -14.59
CA ASP A 142 -21.94 -1.49 -14.34
C ASP A 142 -22.61 -0.34 -15.12
N GLN A 143 -23.93 -0.42 -15.26
CA GLN A 143 -24.73 0.59 -15.97
C GLN A 143 -24.84 1.90 -15.19
N ASP A 144 -24.93 1.86 -13.86
CA ASP A 144 -25.09 3.07 -13.06
C ASP A 144 -23.86 3.99 -13.17
N THR A 145 -22.67 3.42 -13.32
CA THR A 145 -21.44 4.18 -13.60
C THR A 145 -21.50 4.88 -14.95
N VAL A 146 -22.11 4.27 -15.98
CA VAL A 146 -22.32 4.93 -17.28
C VAL A 146 -23.20 6.17 -17.09
N ASP A 147 -24.27 6.05 -16.30
CA ASP A 147 -25.21 7.13 -16.03
C ASP A 147 -24.56 8.26 -15.23
N ASP A 148 -23.75 7.93 -14.22
CA ASP A 148 -22.99 8.90 -13.42
C ASP A 148 -22.01 9.68 -14.32
N VAL A 149 -21.24 8.99 -15.18
CA VAL A 149 -20.30 9.62 -16.12
C VAL A 149 -21.02 10.45 -17.18
N ARG A 150 -22.18 10.00 -17.66
CA ARG A 150 -23.04 10.78 -18.56
C ARG A 150 -23.49 12.08 -17.90
N GLY A 151 -23.87 12.02 -16.62
CA GLY A 151 -24.21 13.19 -15.81
C GLY A 151 -23.06 14.20 -15.72
N ILE A 152 -21.83 13.74 -15.52
CA ILE A 152 -20.64 14.58 -15.54
C ILE A 152 -20.40 15.20 -16.93
N CYS A 153 -20.52 14.43 -18.01
CA CYS A 153 -20.38 14.97 -19.36
C CYS A 153 -21.43 16.05 -19.67
N LYS A 154 -22.68 15.87 -19.23
CA LYS A 154 -23.74 16.90 -19.34
C LYS A 154 -23.36 18.17 -18.61
N ARG A 155 -22.91 18.07 -17.35
CA ARG A 155 -22.46 19.23 -16.56
C ARG A 155 -21.31 19.98 -17.24
N ILE A 156 -20.38 19.27 -17.88
CA ILE A 156 -19.25 19.87 -18.59
C ILE A 156 -19.69 20.53 -19.90
N SER A 157 -20.56 19.87 -20.66
CA SER A 157 -21.08 20.33 -21.95
C SER A 157 -22.00 21.55 -21.80
N GLU A 158 -23.00 21.45 -20.93
CA GLU A 158 -24.07 22.45 -20.72
C GLU A 158 -23.68 23.52 -19.71
N GLY A 159 -22.67 23.26 -18.89
CA GLY A 159 -22.16 24.20 -17.90
C GLY A 159 -21.68 25.49 -18.54
N ASN A 160 -22.39 26.58 -18.27
CA ASN A 160 -21.81 27.90 -18.34
C ASN A 160 -20.85 28.00 -17.15
N GLY A 161 -19.56 27.70 -17.38
CA GLY A 161 -18.52 27.90 -16.39
C GLY A 161 -18.46 29.38 -16.03
N ASN A 162 -19.32 29.83 -15.11
CA ASN A 162 -19.33 31.21 -14.69
C ASN A 162 -18.10 31.40 -13.80
N LEU A 163 -17.28 32.38 -14.16
CA LEU A 163 -16.08 32.80 -13.44
C LEU A 163 -16.33 32.88 -11.93
N GLU A 164 -17.52 33.35 -11.54
CA GLU A 164 -17.98 33.47 -10.17
C GLU A 164 -17.96 32.14 -9.38
N SER A 165 -18.41 31.02 -9.98
CA SER A 165 -18.42 29.72 -9.30
C SER A 165 -16.99 29.21 -9.04
N LEU A 166 -16.11 29.34 -10.03
CA LEU A 166 -14.71 28.94 -9.90
C LEU A 166 -13.96 29.83 -8.89
N SER A 167 -14.14 31.16 -8.97
CA SER A 167 -13.56 32.12 -8.04
C SER A 167 -14.01 31.87 -6.61
N ASN A 168 -15.32 31.69 -6.38
CA ASN A 168 -15.87 31.39 -5.05
C ASN A 168 -15.32 30.08 -4.49
N GLY A 169 -15.25 29.02 -5.32
CA GLY A 169 -14.67 27.75 -4.93
C GLY A 169 -13.20 27.87 -4.53
N ILE A 170 -12.40 28.62 -5.31
CA ILE A 170 -10.98 28.88 -5.03
C ILE A 170 -10.81 29.66 -3.72
N GLU A 171 -11.57 30.74 -3.51
CA GLU A 171 -11.52 31.54 -2.30
C GLU A 171 -11.90 30.72 -1.06
N GLN A 172 -12.93 29.88 -1.20
CA GLN A 172 -13.34 28.96 -0.14
C GLN A 172 -12.22 27.97 0.19
N SER A 173 -11.58 27.33 -0.80
CA SER A 173 -10.44 26.44 -0.59
C SER A 173 -9.26 27.13 0.10
N LYS A 174 -8.90 28.35 -0.32
CA LYS A 174 -7.85 29.15 0.34
C LYS A 174 -8.19 29.47 1.79
N SER A 175 -9.44 29.81 2.06
CA SER A 175 -9.91 30.11 3.42
C SER A 175 -9.85 28.87 4.35
N LEU A 176 -10.07 27.67 3.81
CA LEU A 176 -9.99 26.42 4.56
C LEU A 176 -8.55 26.04 4.86
N LEU A 177 -7.62 26.27 3.92
CA LEU A 177 -6.19 26.09 4.16
C LEU A 177 -5.72 26.94 5.35
N LEU A 178 -6.07 28.23 5.36
CA LEU A 178 -5.69 29.15 6.45
C LEU A 178 -6.22 28.67 7.81
N GLN A 179 -7.45 28.15 7.86
CA GLN A 179 -8.03 27.59 9.08
C GLN A 179 -7.31 26.31 9.53
N SER A 180 -6.96 25.43 8.59
CA SER A 180 -6.21 24.20 8.89
C SER A 180 -4.80 24.49 9.41
N SER A 181 -4.14 25.56 8.95
CA SER A 181 -2.83 26.00 9.43
C SER A 181 -2.86 26.73 10.78
N GLY A 182 -3.97 27.38 11.11
CA GLY A 182 -4.13 28.12 12.37
C GLY A 182 -4.18 27.23 13.62
N GLN A 183 -4.45 25.93 13.47
CA GLN A 183 -4.49 24.96 14.58
C GLN A 183 -3.13 24.30 14.87
N THR A 184 -2.16 24.36 13.95
CA THR A 184 -0.85 23.68 14.08
C THR A 184 0.33 24.62 14.32
N GLY A 185 0.10 25.94 14.41
CA GLY A 185 1.15 26.93 14.75
C GLY A 185 2.25 27.10 13.69
N GLY A 186 2.15 26.43 12.53
CA GLY A 186 3.02 26.60 11.38
C GLY A 186 2.41 27.59 10.38
N HIS A 187 3.25 28.43 9.75
CA HIS A 187 2.83 29.16 8.55
C HIS A 187 2.28 28.15 7.52
N GLY A 188 1.10 28.43 6.95
CA GLY A 188 0.32 27.52 6.08
C GLY A 188 0.95 27.15 4.73
N ILE A 189 2.21 26.72 4.74
CA ILE A 189 3.01 26.28 3.61
C ILE A 189 2.75 24.79 3.38
N ILE A 190 2.31 24.43 2.17
CA ILE A 190 2.10 23.02 1.78
C ILE A 190 3.44 22.45 1.28
N LEU A 191 4.03 21.55 2.06
CA LEU A 191 5.31 20.90 1.74
C LEU A 191 5.16 19.56 1.01
N THR A 192 3.94 19.05 0.81
CA THR A 192 3.72 17.70 0.27
C THR A 192 4.25 17.52 -1.15
N GLY A 193 4.38 18.60 -1.93
CA GLY A 193 4.93 18.59 -3.28
C GLY A 193 6.41 18.18 -3.35
N ILE A 194 7.18 18.32 -2.27
CA ILE A 194 8.63 18.04 -2.31
C ILE A 194 8.96 16.55 -2.50
N ARG A 195 8.02 15.65 -2.19
CA ARG A 195 8.12 14.21 -2.47
C ARG A 195 8.35 13.92 -3.95
N SER A 196 7.76 14.75 -4.81
CA SER A 196 7.89 14.64 -6.27
C SER A 196 9.30 14.92 -6.76
N ALA A 197 10.12 15.65 -5.98
CA ALA A 197 11.51 15.91 -6.31
C ALA A 197 12.49 14.89 -5.72
N ALA A 198 12.02 13.89 -4.96
CA ALA A 198 12.90 12.90 -4.35
C ALA A 198 13.70 12.11 -5.41
N PRO A 199 15.01 11.84 -5.18
CA PRO A 199 15.77 12.06 -3.95
C PRO A 199 16.33 13.48 -3.75
N LEU A 200 16.02 14.45 -4.62
CA LEU A 200 16.48 15.85 -4.55
C LEU A 200 15.48 16.79 -3.85
N SER A 201 14.75 16.31 -2.85
CA SER A 201 13.70 17.08 -2.16
C SER A 201 14.23 18.32 -1.45
N LEU A 202 15.48 18.30 -0.96
CA LEU A 202 16.12 19.47 -0.33
C LEU A 202 16.31 20.63 -1.31
N GLN A 203 16.71 20.33 -2.55
CA GLN A 203 16.89 21.32 -3.61
C GLN A 203 15.54 21.96 -3.98
N ALA A 204 14.45 21.22 -3.85
CA ALA A 204 13.11 21.65 -4.19
C ALA A 204 12.37 22.38 -3.06
N TYR A 205 12.91 22.36 -1.83
CA TYR A 205 12.25 22.81 -0.59
C TYR A 205 11.65 24.22 -0.66
N LYS A 206 12.30 25.15 -1.37
CA LYS A 206 11.78 26.51 -1.57
C LYS A 206 10.87 26.61 -2.79
N THR A 207 11.28 25.99 -3.90
CA THR A 207 10.66 26.24 -5.21
C THR A 207 9.29 25.59 -5.39
N LEU A 208 9.03 24.42 -4.79
CA LEU A 208 7.75 23.72 -4.98
C LEU A 208 6.62 24.30 -4.13
N PRO A 209 6.84 24.73 -2.87
CA PRO A 209 5.81 25.48 -2.17
C PRO A 209 5.44 26.81 -2.85
N GLU A 210 6.42 27.52 -3.43
CA GLU A 210 6.17 28.69 -4.27
C GLU A 210 5.40 28.35 -5.55
N ALA A 211 5.64 27.16 -6.13
CA ALA A 211 4.92 26.67 -7.31
C ALA A 211 3.43 26.46 -7.00
N HIS A 212 3.13 25.81 -5.86
CA HIS A 212 1.76 25.64 -5.38
C HIS A 212 1.08 27.01 -5.21
N GLN A 213 1.72 27.95 -4.53
CA GLN A 213 1.16 29.29 -4.34
C GLN A 213 0.84 29.98 -5.67
N LYS A 214 1.79 29.99 -6.62
CA LYS A 214 1.59 30.56 -7.95
C LYS A 214 0.46 29.90 -8.72
N TYR A 215 0.34 28.58 -8.65
CA TYR A 215 -0.78 27.87 -9.26
C TYR A 215 -2.13 28.32 -8.70
N TRP A 216 -2.24 28.55 -7.39
CA TRP A 216 -3.47 29.05 -6.77
C TRP A 216 -3.73 30.55 -6.99
N GLU A 217 -2.71 31.31 -7.40
CA GLU A 217 -2.84 32.72 -7.80
C GLU A 217 -3.25 32.85 -9.27
N GLU A 218 -2.58 32.13 -10.17
CA GLU A 218 -2.75 32.27 -11.63
C GLU A 218 -3.74 31.26 -12.23
N GLY A 219 -3.84 30.07 -11.62
CA GLY A 219 -4.59 28.92 -12.10
C GLY A 219 -3.89 28.08 -13.16
N THR A 220 -2.59 28.31 -13.38
CA THR A 220 -1.75 27.63 -14.38
C THR A 220 -0.40 27.25 -13.78
N SER A 221 0.21 26.15 -14.25
CA SER A 221 1.51 25.66 -13.76
C SER A 221 2.72 26.39 -14.35
N VAL A 222 2.49 27.19 -15.40
CA VAL A 222 3.44 28.09 -16.06
C VAL A 222 2.82 29.49 -16.10
N PRO A 223 3.61 30.57 -16.26
CA PRO A 223 3.08 31.93 -16.28
C PRO A 223 1.89 32.07 -17.22
N LYS A 224 0.76 32.51 -16.67
CA LYS A 224 -0.52 32.60 -17.39
C LYS A 224 -0.41 33.49 -18.63
N GLN A 225 -0.86 32.97 -19.77
CA GLN A 225 -0.90 33.74 -21.01
C GLN A 225 -2.15 34.63 -21.05
N SER A 226 -2.07 35.78 -21.73
CA SER A 226 -3.18 36.75 -21.80
C SER A 226 -4.47 36.19 -22.42
N ALA A 227 -4.38 35.10 -23.20
CA ALA A 227 -5.52 34.42 -23.81
C ALA A 227 -6.20 33.40 -22.87
N GLU A 228 -5.60 33.02 -21.74
CA GLU A 228 -6.12 32.01 -20.81
C GLU A 228 -7.05 32.63 -19.77
N LYS A 229 -8.21 33.13 -20.20
CA LYS A 229 -9.16 33.81 -19.30
C LYS A 229 -10.37 32.95 -18.92
N SER A 230 -10.61 31.88 -19.66
CA SER A 230 -11.87 31.15 -19.61
C SER A 230 -11.78 30.03 -18.57
N PRO A 231 -12.72 29.95 -17.61
CA PRO A 231 -12.75 28.86 -16.63
C PRO A 231 -12.77 27.50 -17.33
N ASN A 232 -11.88 26.60 -16.92
CA ASN A 232 -11.79 25.28 -17.53
C ASN A 232 -13.07 24.46 -17.26
N PRO A 233 -13.78 23.96 -18.30
CA PRO A 233 -14.96 23.11 -18.13
C PRO A 233 -14.70 21.83 -17.33
N MET A 234 -13.45 21.35 -17.26
CA MET A 234 -13.06 20.18 -16.44
C MET A 234 -13.01 20.46 -14.93
N PHE A 235 -13.23 21.70 -14.50
CA PHE A 235 -13.22 22.11 -13.10
C PHE A 235 -14.46 22.93 -12.73
N ALA A 236 -14.66 24.07 -13.38
CA ALA A 236 -15.65 25.07 -12.98
C ALA A 236 -17.07 24.52 -12.76
N PRO A 237 -17.70 23.80 -13.70
CA PRO A 237 -19.06 23.26 -13.51
C PRO A 237 -19.13 22.09 -12.52
N LEU A 238 -17.99 21.56 -12.08
CA LEU A 238 -17.90 20.46 -11.12
C LEU A 238 -17.81 20.94 -9.66
N LEU A 239 -17.51 22.23 -9.46
CA LEU A 239 -17.51 22.88 -8.16
C LEU A 239 -18.91 23.36 -7.76
N SER A 240 -19.15 23.46 -6.45
CA SER A 240 -20.36 24.03 -5.87
C SER A 240 -20.04 24.72 -4.55
N ARG A 241 -21.02 25.37 -3.92
CA ARG A 241 -20.87 25.96 -2.57
C ARG A 241 -20.43 24.93 -1.51
N ARG A 242 -20.72 23.66 -1.75
CA ARG A 242 -20.49 22.53 -0.83
C ARG A 242 -19.42 21.55 -1.32
N GLY A 243 -19.01 21.64 -2.58
CA GLY A 243 -17.98 20.80 -3.19
C GLY A 243 -16.87 21.66 -3.79
N VAL A 244 -15.75 21.79 -3.08
CA VAL A 244 -14.64 22.67 -3.51
C VAL A 244 -13.41 21.86 -3.89
N LEU A 245 -12.51 22.48 -4.66
CA LEU A 245 -11.22 21.88 -4.99
C LEU A 245 -10.37 21.71 -3.71
N HIS A 246 -9.79 20.53 -3.51
CA HIS A 246 -8.94 20.29 -2.34
C HIS A 246 -7.76 21.29 -2.33
N TYR A 247 -7.53 21.96 -1.19
CA TYR A 247 -6.52 23.03 -1.07
C TYR A 247 -5.08 22.59 -1.38
N GLY A 248 -4.80 21.29 -1.23
CA GLY A 248 -3.51 20.68 -1.58
C GLY A 248 -3.32 20.39 -3.07
N THR A 249 -4.26 20.79 -3.95
CA THR A 249 -4.16 20.52 -5.38
C THR A 249 -2.95 21.23 -5.97
N ASP A 250 -2.06 20.46 -6.61
CA ASP A 250 -0.91 20.93 -7.37
C ASP A 250 -0.66 19.98 -8.58
N PRO A 251 -0.80 20.48 -9.82
CA PRO A 251 -0.56 19.69 -11.04
C PRO A 251 0.78 18.98 -11.12
N VAL A 252 1.86 19.54 -10.56
CA VAL A 252 3.20 18.96 -10.74
C VAL A 252 3.50 17.85 -9.73
N GLN A 253 2.69 17.71 -8.68
CA GLN A 253 2.91 16.74 -7.60
C GLN A 253 2.84 15.28 -8.09
N GLY A 254 2.09 15.00 -9.16
CA GLY A 254 1.97 13.67 -9.74
C GLY A 254 3.21 13.17 -10.50
N PHE A 255 4.25 13.99 -10.68
CA PHE A 255 5.37 13.70 -11.59
C PHE A 255 6.71 13.50 -10.87
N HIS A 256 7.73 13.01 -11.58
CA HIS A 256 9.07 12.74 -11.05
C HIS A 256 10.00 13.94 -11.28
N LEU A 257 9.84 14.97 -10.46
CA LEU A 257 10.48 16.28 -10.58
C LEU A 257 11.97 16.29 -10.22
N ALA A 258 12.57 15.19 -9.76
CA ALA A 258 14.02 15.09 -9.54
C ALA A 258 14.82 15.52 -10.78
N THR A 259 14.29 15.25 -11.98
CA THR A 259 14.84 15.68 -13.28
C THR A 259 15.01 17.20 -13.44
N ALA A 260 14.23 18.01 -12.73
CA ALA A 260 14.35 19.47 -12.75
C ALA A 260 15.55 20.00 -11.97
N TYR A 261 16.08 19.20 -11.03
CA TYR A 261 17.11 19.60 -10.08
C TYR A 261 18.42 18.81 -10.24
N ALA A 262 18.38 17.62 -10.84
CA ALA A 262 19.54 16.77 -11.03
C ALA A 262 20.42 17.21 -12.22
N ALA A 263 21.72 16.96 -12.08
CA ALA A 263 22.68 16.99 -13.18
C ALA A 263 22.44 15.78 -14.11
N LEU A 264 21.81 16.01 -15.26
CA LEU A 264 21.51 14.97 -16.24
C LEU A 264 22.50 15.00 -17.40
N ALA A 265 22.84 13.82 -17.93
CA ALA A 265 23.62 13.68 -19.16
C ALA A 265 22.84 14.22 -20.38
N ASP A 266 23.55 14.66 -21.42
CA ASP A 266 22.91 15.28 -22.60
C ASP A 266 21.95 14.34 -23.33
N ASN A 267 22.27 13.04 -23.38
CA ASN A 267 21.45 11.99 -23.97
C ASN A 267 20.42 11.39 -22.99
N SER A 268 20.28 11.95 -21.78
CA SER A 268 19.35 11.43 -20.77
C SER A 268 17.90 11.50 -21.23
N PRO A 269 17.10 10.43 -21.06
CA PRO A 269 15.65 10.51 -21.16
C PRO A 269 15.09 11.60 -20.24
N LEU A 270 13.98 12.22 -20.66
CA LEU A 270 13.22 13.20 -19.87
C LEU A 270 14.04 14.41 -19.40
N ASN A 271 15.15 14.74 -20.07
CA ASN A 271 15.98 15.89 -19.71
C ASN A 271 15.24 17.21 -20.00
N PRO A 272 14.90 18.03 -19.00
CA PRO A 272 14.16 19.27 -19.21
C PRO A 272 14.99 20.33 -19.96
N ASN A 273 16.33 20.23 -19.93
CA ASN A 273 17.21 21.17 -20.63
C ASN A 273 17.36 20.85 -22.13
N ALA A 274 16.89 19.68 -22.59
CA ALA A 274 16.94 19.30 -24.01
C ALA A 274 15.93 20.09 -24.87
N THR A 275 14.99 20.81 -24.25
CA THR A 275 13.97 21.59 -24.95
C THR A 275 14.20 23.09 -24.77
N SER A 276 13.80 23.89 -25.76
CA SER A 276 13.77 25.36 -25.64
C SER A 276 12.51 25.87 -24.92
N ALA A 277 11.84 25.03 -24.14
CA ALA A 277 10.58 25.37 -23.48
C ALA A 277 10.76 26.45 -22.42
N LYS A 278 9.87 27.45 -22.41
CA LYS A 278 9.92 28.58 -21.47
C LYS A 278 9.07 28.27 -20.23
N GLY A 279 9.61 28.47 -19.05
CA GLY A 279 8.89 28.32 -17.78
C GLY A 279 9.80 27.87 -16.62
N PRO A 280 9.27 27.76 -15.40
CA PRO A 280 9.99 27.15 -14.29
C PRO A 280 10.38 25.69 -14.60
N LYS A 281 11.61 25.29 -14.25
CA LYS A 281 12.14 23.95 -14.60
C LYS A 281 11.26 22.79 -14.12
N TYR A 282 10.65 22.89 -12.94
CA TYR A 282 9.76 21.85 -12.41
C TYR A 282 8.51 21.65 -13.29
N ALA A 283 7.94 22.74 -13.81
CA ALA A 283 6.74 22.68 -14.65
C ALA A 283 7.08 22.12 -16.04
N VAL A 284 8.24 22.52 -16.59
CA VAL A 284 8.76 21.99 -17.85
C VAL A 284 9.03 20.48 -17.74
N ALA A 285 9.66 20.04 -16.65
CA ALA A 285 9.90 18.63 -16.38
C ALA A 285 8.59 17.82 -16.33
N ALA A 286 7.58 18.29 -15.60
CA ALA A 286 6.27 17.65 -15.53
C ALA A 286 5.58 17.57 -16.91
N GLN A 287 5.63 18.64 -17.70
CA GLN A 287 5.02 18.67 -19.03
C GLN A 287 5.73 17.73 -20.03
N ILE A 288 7.06 17.63 -19.98
CA ILE A 288 7.83 16.66 -20.78
C ILE A 288 7.48 15.22 -20.40
N GLN A 289 7.38 14.95 -19.10
CA GLN A 289 6.94 13.63 -18.62
C GLN A 289 5.54 13.31 -19.10
N PHE A 290 4.57 14.19 -18.84
CA PHE A 290 3.19 14.01 -19.29
C PHE A 290 3.09 13.74 -20.80
N SER A 291 3.73 14.55 -21.64
CA SER A 291 3.70 14.35 -23.10
C SER A 291 4.37 13.04 -23.53
N SER A 292 5.48 12.67 -22.91
CA SER A 292 6.17 11.39 -23.18
C SER A 292 5.33 10.19 -22.76
N TRP A 293 4.64 10.30 -21.63
CA TRP A 293 3.79 9.24 -21.07
C TRP A 293 2.50 9.07 -21.89
N VAL A 294 1.86 10.16 -22.30
CA VAL A 294 0.72 10.13 -23.24
C VAL A 294 1.13 9.48 -24.56
N SER A 295 2.31 9.83 -25.10
CA SER A 295 2.83 9.22 -26.32
C SER A 295 3.04 7.71 -26.17
N ALA A 296 3.52 7.25 -25.01
CA ALA A 296 3.69 5.84 -24.71
C ALA A 296 2.33 5.11 -24.59
N LEU A 297 1.34 5.74 -23.94
CA LEU A 297 -0.03 5.21 -23.90
C LEU A 297 -0.63 5.08 -25.31
N GLN A 298 -0.43 6.05 -26.19
CA GLN A 298 -0.87 5.96 -27.59
C GLN A 298 -0.23 4.78 -28.34
N LYS A 299 1.06 4.51 -28.12
CA LYS A 299 1.72 3.31 -28.68
C LYS A 299 1.09 2.03 -28.14
N LEU A 300 0.81 1.98 -26.84
CA LEU A 300 0.20 0.82 -26.19
C LEU A 300 -1.23 0.56 -26.70
N LEU A 301 -2.02 1.62 -26.89
CA LEU A 301 -3.35 1.54 -27.51
C LEU A 301 -3.31 0.94 -28.91
N LYS A 302 -2.33 1.36 -29.74
CA LYS A 302 -2.13 0.81 -31.10
C LYS A 302 -1.80 -0.68 -31.11
N ARG A 303 -1.23 -1.24 -30.04
CA ARG A 303 -0.94 -2.69 -29.92
C ARG A 303 -2.20 -3.52 -29.64
N GLY A 304 -3.31 -2.91 -29.20
CA GLY A 304 -4.57 -3.61 -28.94
C GLY A 304 -4.55 -4.55 -27.72
N LYS A 305 -3.61 -4.37 -26.79
CA LYS A 305 -3.41 -5.22 -25.59
C LYS A 305 -3.77 -4.53 -24.27
N LEU A 306 -4.53 -3.43 -24.32
CA LEU A 306 -4.91 -2.63 -23.17
C LEU A 306 -6.43 -2.62 -22.99
N THR A 307 -6.90 -2.97 -21.79
CA THR A 307 -8.28 -2.78 -21.35
C THR A 307 -8.30 -1.95 -20.06
N LEU A 308 -9.17 -0.94 -20.02
CA LEU A 308 -9.36 -0.02 -18.89
C LEU A 308 -10.81 -0.13 -18.44
N ARG A 309 -11.06 -0.50 -17.18
CA ARG A 309 -12.39 -0.70 -16.61
C ARG A 309 -12.64 0.32 -15.51
N PHE A 310 -13.83 0.90 -15.47
CA PHE A 310 -14.19 1.94 -14.51
C PHE A 310 -15.47 1.62 -13.77
N VAL A 311 -15.47 1.89 -12.46
CA VAL A 311 -16.63 1.80 -11.57
C VAL A 311 -16.67 2.99 -10.62
N VAL A 312 -17.85 3.56 -10.41
CA VAL A 312 -18.12 4.51 -9.33
C VAL A 312 -18.76 3.73 -8.18
N SER A 313 -18.00 3.51 -7.10
CA SER A 313 -18.44 2.72 -5.95
C SER A 313 -17.56 2.97 -4.72
N ASP A 314 -18.12 2.76 -3.55
CA ASP A 314 -17.36 2.45 -2.34
C ASP A 314 -16.50 1.20 -2.54
N VAL A 315 -15.32 1.23 -1.94
CA VAL A 315 -14.26 0.24 -2.17
C VAL A 315 -14.67 -1.14 -1.65
N TYR A 316 -15.38 -1.20 -0.52
CA TYR A 316 -15.79 -2.45 0.10
C TYR A 316 -16.93 -3.10 -0.67
N SER A 317 -17.89 -2.29 -1.08
CA SER A 317 -19.05 -2.71 -1.88
C SER A 317 -18.59 -3.30 -3.22
N PHE A 318 -17.61 -2.68 -3.88
CA PHE A 318 -17.03 -3.23 -5.10
C PHE A 318 -16.23 -4.51 -4.85
N CYS A 319 -15.33 -4.53 -3.85
CA CYS A 319 -14.53 -5.71 -3.54
C CYS A 319 -15.39 -6.95 -3.23
N HIS A 320 -16.42 -6.81 -2.39
CA HIS A 320 -17.30 -7.93 -2.05
C HIS A 320 -18.20 -8.35 -3.22
N THR A 321 -18.58 -7.41 -4.10
CA THR A 321 -19.32 -7.75 -5.32
C THR A 321 -18.44 -8.51 -6.32
N LEU A 322 -17.16 -8.16 -6.47
CA LEU A 322 -16.20 -8.93 -7.27
C LEU A 322 -15.99 -10.34 -6.70
N GLN A 323 -15.91 -10.47 -5.38
CA GLN A 323 -15.85 -11.79 -4.72
C GLN A 323 -17.09 -12.64 -5.03
N SER A 324 -18.28 -12.04 -4.94
CA SER A 324 -19.58 -12.68 -5.24
C SER A 324 -19.62 -13.14 -6.71
N SER A 325 -19.25 -12.28 -7.65
CA SER A 325 -19.19 -12.62 -9.09
C SER A 325 -18.16 -13.70 -9.39
N GLY A 326 -16.94 -13.58 -8.86
CA GLY A 326 -15.88 -14.56 -9.09
C GLY A 326 -16.24 -15.95 -8.58
N LYS A 327 -16.74 -16.03 -7.33
CA LYS A 327 -16.97 -17.29 -6.62
C LYS A 327 -18.34 -17.91 -6.89
N LEU A 328 -19.42 -17.13 -6.83
CA LEU A 328 -20.80 -17.63 -6.98
C LEU A 328 -21.37 -17.40 -8.39
N GLY A 329 -20.75 -16.54 -9.20
CA GLY A 329 -21.31 -16.14 -10.51
C GLY A 329 -22.48 -15.15 -10.40
N THR A 330 -22.72 -14.59 -9.22
CA THR A 330 -23.77 -13.59 -8.96
C THR A 330 -23.23 -12.18 -9.24
N LEU A 331 -24.00 -11.37 -9.97
CA LEU A 331 -23.58 -10.03 -10.40
C LEU A 331 -23.66 -8.97 -9.30
N SER A 332 -24.23 -9.29 -8.14
CA SER A 332 -24.35 -8.37 -7.01
C SER A 332 -24.05 -9.10 -5.70
N ALA A 333 -23.50 -8.38 -4.73
CA ALA A 333 -23.47 -8.78 -3.33
C ALA A 333 -24.61 -8.15 -2.51
N ASN A 334 -25.57 -7.49 -3.16
CA ASN A 334 -26.65 -6.71 -2.55
C ASN A 334 -26.17 -5.59 -1.60
N CYS A 335 -24.94 -5.11 -1.81
CA CYS A 335 -24.39 -3.92 -1.16
C CYS A 335 -24.85 -2.67 -1.92
N PHE A 336 -25.16 -1.59 -1.21
CA PHE A 336 -25.31 -0.26 -1.84
C PHE A 336 -24.02 0.17 -2.51
N ARG A 337 -24.10 0.93 -3.61
CA ARG A 337 -22.91 1.39 -4.34
C ARG A 337 -22.01 2.26 -3.47
N ARG A 338 -22.58 3.17 -2.69
CA ARG A 338 -21.87 4.11 -1.81
C ARG A 338 -22.83 4.75 -0.82
N GLN A 339 -22.31 5.54 0.13
CA GLN A 339 -23.14 6.37 0.99
C GLN A 339 -23.94 7.36 0.13
N TRP A 340 -25.17 7.69 0.52
CA TRP A 340 -26.04 8.63 -0.21
C TRP A 340 -26.57 8.14 -1.56
N ASP A 341 -26.41 6.86 -1.91
CA ASP A 341 -26.96 6.26 -3.14
C ASP A 341 -27.90 5.11 -2.78
N GLY A 342 -29.16 5.20 -3.21
CA GLY A 342 -30.18 4.17 -2.95
C GLY A 342 -30.02 2.91 -3.82
N ARG A 343 -29.10 2.90 -4.79
CA ARG A 343 -28.89 1.78 -5.72
C ARG A 343 -27.92 0.74 -5.17
N THR A 344 -28.23 -0.53 -5.40
CA THR A 344 -27.31 -1.64 -5.11
C THR A 344 -26.33 -1.84 -6.26
N LEU A 345 -25.08 -2.20 -5.95
CA LEU A 345 -24.07 -2.43 -6.98
C LEU A 345 -24.37 -3.73 -7.73
N LYS A 346 -24.54 -3.63 -9.04
CA LYS A 346 -24.76 -4.77 -9.94
C LYS A 346 -23.83 -4.68 -11.14
N LEU A 347 -22.93 -5.64 -11.25
CA LEU A 347 -21.97 -5.71 -12.34
C LEU A 347 -22.64 -6.03 -13.68
N ASP A 348 -22.04 -5.56 -14.77
CA ASP A 348 -22.47 -5.80 -16.13
C ASP A 348 -22.38 -7.30 -16.48
N GLU A 349 -23.49 -7.84 -16.99
CA GLU A 349 -23.64 -9.27 -17.27
C GLU A 349 -22.71 -9.76 -18.40
N ARG A 350 -22.40 -8.92 -19.38
CA ARG A 350 -21.55 -9.31 -20.52
C ARG A 350 -20.12 -9.57 -20.08
N ASP A 351 -19.63 -8.77 -19.14
CA ASP A 351 -18.25 -8.80 -18.70
C ASP A 351 -18.06 -9.71 -17.46
N TYR A 352 -18.98 -9.65 -16.49
CA TYR A 352 -18.88 -10.37 -15.20
C TYR A 352 -19.85 -11.54 -15.05
N GLY A 353 -20.71 -11.78 -16.05
CA GLY A 353 -21.61 -12.93 -16.06
C GLY A 353 -20.92 -14.24 -16.41
N LYS A 354 -21.67 -15.20 -16.96
CA LYS A 354 -21.18 -16.57 -17.22
C LYS A 354 -19.94 -16.64 -18.13
N ALA A 355 -19.77 -15.67 -19.02
CA ALA A 355 -18.63 -15.61 -19.94
C ALA A 355 -17.31 -15.19 -19.26
N LYS A 356 -17.35 -14.61 -18.05
CA LYS A 356 -16.21 -14.19 -17.23
C LYS A 356 -15.09 -13.50 -18.03
N LYS A 357 -15.44 -12.46 -18.80
CA LYS A 357 -14.50 -11.72 -19.65
C LYS A 357 -13.68 -10.69 -18.87
N ALA A 358 -14.20 -10.23 -17.73
CA ALA A 358 -13.51 -9.30 -16.84
C ALA A 358 -12.85 -10.03 -15.66
N PRO A 359 -11.72 -9.49 -15.15
CA PRO A 359 -11.04 -10.08 -14.00
C PRO A 359 -11.86 -9.88 -12.72
N THR A 360 -11.97 -10.95 -11.94
CA THR A 360 -12.44 -10.94 -10.53
C THR A 360 -11.32 -11.31 -9.55
N TRP A 361 -10.12 -11.63 -10.07
CA TRP A 361 -8.88 -11.82 -9.33
C TRP A 361 -7.75 -11.05 -10.00
N PHE A 362 -6.82 -10.54 -9.22
CA PHE A 362 -5.82 -9.57 -9.64
C PHE A 362 -4.41 -9.99 -9.22
N ASP A 363 -3.44 -9.69 -10.09
CA ASP A 363 -2.00 -9.82 -9.84
C ASP A 363 -1.48 -8.70 -8.93
N THR A 364 -2.19 -7.58 -8.87
CA THR A 364 -1.81 -6.43 -8.06
C THR A 364 -3.04 -5.62 -7.70
N ILE A 365 -3.11 -5.23 -6.43
CA ILE A 365 -4.15 -4.35 -5.92
C ILE A 365 -3.44 -3.15 -5.29
N ASP A 366 -3.58 -1.98 -5.89
CA ASP A 366 -3.12 -0.72 -5.34
C ASP A 366 -4.27 -0.06 -4.57
N THR A 367 -4.03 0.32 -3.31
CA THR A 367 -5.07 0.93 -2.47
C THR A 367 -4.81 2.41 -2.19
N SER A 368 -3.82 3.02 -2.87
CA SER A 368 -3.43 4.41 -2.61
C SER A 368 -3.24 4.65 -1.10
N ASN A 369 -3.64 5.82 -0.61
CA ASN A 369 -3.66 6.18 0.82
C ASN A 369 -5.00 5.85 1.53
N LEU A 370 -5.85 4.97 0.95
CA LEU A 370 -7.17 4.67 1.51
C LEU A 370 -7.09 4.12 2.94
N SER A 371 -6.03 3.39 3.27
CA SER A 371 -5.85 2.81 4.60
C SER A 371 -5.76 3.86 5.72
N ASP A 372 -5.33 5.09 5.43
CA ASP A 372 -5.30 6.21 6.40
C ASP A 372 -6.70 6.73 6.76
N HIS A 373 -7.72 6.41 5.94
CA HIS A 373 -9.09 6.89 6.08
C HIS A 373 -10.07 5.76 6.40
N PHE A 374 -9.88 4.59 5.79
CA PHE A 374 -10.82 3.47 5.84
C PHE A 374 -10.33 2.28 6.69
N GLY A 375 -9.11 2.36 7.24
CA GLY A 375 -8.52 1.34 8.11
C GLY A 375 -7.93 0.16 7.35
N ALA A 376 -6.65 -0.13 7.57
CA ALA A 376 -5.94 -1.19 6.85
C ALA A 376 -6.55 -2.58 7.06
N LEU A 377 -7.03 -2.90 8.26
CA LEU A 377 -7.66 -4.20 8.56
C LEU A 377 -8.88 -4.49 7.66
N ASN A 378 -9.75 -3.49 7.45
CA ASN A 378 -10.92 -3.64 6.59
C ASN A 378 -10.52 -3.79 5.12
N ILE A 379 -9.57 -2.97 4.65
CA ILE A 379 -9.03 -3.04 3.29
C ILE A 379 -8.46 -4.42 3.01
N LEU A 380 -7.62 -4.95 3.90
CA LEU A 380 -7.03 -6.28 3.73
C LEU A 380 -8.10 -7.40 3.75
N THR A 381 -9.09 -7.30 4.63
CA THR A 381 -10.19 -8.27 4.71
C THR A 381 -10.99 -8.33 3.41
N ALA A 382 -11.24 -7.18 2.77
CA ALA A 382 -11.99 -7.10 1.52
C ALA A 382 -11.17 -7.46 0.27
N THR A 383 -9.86 -7.18 0.27
CA THR A 383 -9.00 -7.32 -0.92
C THR A 383 -8.25 -8.65 -0.98
N ALA A 384 -7.90 -9.28 0.15
CA ALA A 384 -7.15 -10.53 0.17
C ALA A 384 -7.75 -11.66 -0.69
N PRO A 385 -9.08 -11.86 -0.73
CA PRO A 385 -9.71 -12.91 -1.55
C PRO A 385 -9.66 -12.64 -3.06
N LEU A 386 -9.31 -11.42 -3.46
CA LEU A 386 -9.20 -10.98 -4.85
C LEU A 386 -7.79 -11.19 -5.42
N LEU A 387 -6.81 -11.65 -4.64
CA LEU A 387 -5.48 -11.96 -5.15
C LEU A 387 -5.47 -13.26 -5.95
N LYS A 388 -4.76 -13.27 -7.08
CA LYS A 388 -4.41 -14.50 -7.80
C LYS A 388 -3.43 -15.35 -6.99
N ASP A 389 -3.40 -16.64 -7.30
CA ASP A 389 -2.53 -17.63 -6.65
C ASP A 389 -1.15 -17.68 -7.31
N GLU A 390 -0.44 -16.54 -7.30
CA GLU A 390 0.89 -16.37 -7.91
C GLU A 390 1.85 -15.65 -6.95
N PRO A 391 3.17 -15.93 -6.99
CA PRO A 391 4.13 -15.40 -6.02
C PRO A 391 4.28 -13.88 -6.08
N TRP A 392 4.03 -13.26 -7.22
CA TRP A 392 4.04 -11.81 -7.38
C TRP A 392 2.77 -11.12 -6.86
N SER A 393 1.67 -11.85 -6.70
CA SER A 393 0.38 -11.25 -6.33
C SER A 393 0.46 -10.55 -4.97
N ALA A 394 0.02 -9.29 -4.90
CA ALA A 394 0.10 -8.50 -3.69
C ALA A 394 -0.97 -7.40 -3.61
N VAL A 395 -1.40 -7.08 -2.39
CA VAL A 395 -2.07 -5.81 -2.07
C VAL A 395 -1.00 -4.82 -1.60
N SER A 396 -1.02 -3.60 -2.13
CA SER A 396 -0.10 -2.52 -1.75
C SER A 396 -0.86 -1.50 -0.94
N THR A 397 -0.44 -1.24 0.30
CA THR A 397 -0.99 -0.17 1.13
C THR A 397 0.04 0.92 1.32
N GLU A 398 -0.29 2.15 0.91
CA GLU A 398 0.48 3.34 1.27
C GLU A 398 -0.15 4.02 2.48
N LEU A 399 0.70 4.33 3.46
CA LEU A 399 0.28 4.80 4.78
C LEU A 399 1.13 5.97 5.21
N LEU A 400 0.52 6.96 5.85
CA LEU A 400 1.25 7.97 6.59
C LEU A 400 1.34 7.57 8.07
N LEU A 401 2.33 6.74 8.39
CA LEU A 401 2.56 6.23 9.74
C LEU A 401 2.91 7.40 10.67
N LYS A 402 2.04 7.65 11.65
CA LYS A 402 2.32 8.57 12.75
C LYS A 402 2.94 7.78 13.90
N ARG A 403 4.09 8.23 14.39
CA ARG A 403 4.78 7.58 15.52
C ARG A 403 4.11 7.99 16.84
N GLU A 404 3.40 7.06 17.48
CA GLU A 404 3.02 7.14 18.88
C GLU A 404 3.55 5.87 19.57
N GLY A 405 4.84 5.84 19.89
CA GLY A 405 5.49 4.69 20.52
C GLY A 405 6.59 4.02 19.69
N THR A 406 6.81 2.72 19.90
CA THR A 406 7.80 1.91 19.16
C THR A 406 7.34 1.59 17.73
N GLU A 407 8.26 1.16 16.87
CA GLU A 407 7.96 0.75 15.49
C GLU A 407 6.98 -0.44 15.46
N GLU A 408 7.11 -1.37 16.42
CA GLU A 408 6.21 -2.50 16.62
C GLU A 408 4.81 -2.03 17.03
N GLU A 409 4.70 -1.09 17.98
CA GLU A 409 3.40 -0.53 18.39
C GLU A 409 2.70 0.19 17.24
N ALA A 410 3.45 0.90 16.38
CA ALA A 410 2.89 1.54 15.20
C ALA A 410 2.33 0.52 14.19
N PHE A 411 3.01 -0.63 14.02
CA PHE A 411 2.53 -1.70 13.15
C PHE A 411 1.34 -2.46 13.76
N ASP A 412 1.32 -2.66 15.07
CA ASP A 412 0.20 -3.27 15.78
C ASP A 412 -1.07 -2.39 15.71
N GLN A 413 -0.91 -1.07 15.84
CA GLN A 413 -2.02 -0.13 15.69
C GLN A 413 -2.66 -0.18 14.31
N LEU A 414 -1.85 -0.39 13.26
CA LEU A 414 -2.32 -0.51 11.87
C LEU A 414 -3.32 -1.66 11.68
N LEU A 415 -3.07 -2.81 12.32
CA LEU A 415 -3.92 -4.00 12.23
C LEU A 415 -4.85 -4.18 13.44
N CYS A 416 -4.96 -3.16 14.30
CA CYS A 416 -5.75 -3.18 15.52
C CYS A 416 -5.38 -4.33 16.48
N GLY A 417 -4.11 -4.74 16.53
CA GLY A 417 -3.62 -5.81 17.41
C GLY A 417 -2.26 -6.33 16.97
N PRO A 418 -1.67 -7.30 17.71
CA PRO A 418 -0.33 -7.81 17.44
C PRO A 418 -0.16 -8.23 15.97
N ALA A 419 0.66 -7.52 15.21
CA ALA A 419 0.58 -7.51 13.77
C ALA A 419 0.94 -8.87 13.14
N ALA A 420 1.89 -9.59 13.73
CA ALA A 420 2.23 -10.96 13.34
C ALA A 420 1.04 -11.92 13.56
N THR A 421 0.30 -11.77 14.67
CA THR A 421 -0.90 -12.56 14.97
C THR A 421 -2.01 -12.25 13.97
N ILE A 422 -2.32 -10.97 13.74
CA ILE A 422 -3.41 -10.59 12.84
C ILE A 422 -3.09 -10.93 11.38
N SER A 423 -1.83 -10.76 10.96
CA SER A 423 -1.35 -11.18 9.63
C SER A 423 -1.53 -12.69 9.41
N LEU A 424 -1.14 -13.51 10.40
CA LEU A 424 -1.34 -14.96 10.35
C LEU A 424 -2.82 -15.35 10.29
N LEU A 425 -3.69 -14.68 11.05
CA LEU A 425 -5.14 -14.93 11.05
C LEU A 425 -5.80 -14.53 9.71
N LEU A 426 -5.38 -13.41 9.11
CA LEU A 426 -5.78 -13.02 7.76
C LEU A 426 -5.21 -13.96 6.70
N GLY A 427 -4.11 -14.64 7.03
CA GLY A 427 -3.35 -15.48 6.13
C GLY A 427 -2.65 -14.66 5.05
N LEU A 428 -2.11 -13.52 5.47
CA LEU A 428 -1.31 -12.59 4.70
C LEU A 428 0.04 -12.40 5.39
N SER A 429 1.04 -11.98 4.64
CA SER A 429 2.36 -11.62 5.15
C SER A 429 2.75 -10.22 4.67
N ALA A 430 3.11 -9.36 5.61
CA ALA A 430 3.73 -8.07 5.33
C ALA A 430 5.19 -8.28 4.92
N VAL A 431 5.48 -8.17 3.63
CA VAL A 431 6.78 -8.58 3.09
C VAL A 431 7.91 -7.73 3.63
N GLN A 432 7.75 -6.41 3.68
CA GLN A 432 8.77 -5.48 4.19
C GLN A 432 9.06 -5.67 5.67
N TYR A 433 8.10 -6.14 6.46
CA TYR A 433 8.31 -6.45 7.88
C TYR A 433 9.28 -7.63 8.04
N TRP A 434 9.04 -8.74 7.32
CA TRP A 434 9.86 -9.94 7.43
C TRP A 434 11.21 -9.86 6.71
N THR A 435 11.24 -9.17 5.57
CA THR A 435 12.46 -9.03 4.77
C THR A 435 13.34 -7.89 5.23
N ASN A 436 12.80 -6.92 5.99
CA ASN A 436 13.44 -5.68 6.42
C ASN A 436 14.35 -5.06 5.33
N SER A 437 13.85 -5.07 4.09
CA SER A 437 14.56 -4.60 2.92
C SER A 437 13.58 -4.00 1.93
N LYS A 438 13.93 -2.82 1.42
CA LYS A 438 13.18 -2.09 0.42
C LYS A 438 14.12 -1.23 -0.42
N VAL A 439 13.70 -0.84 -1.61
CA VAL A 439 14.48 0.06 -2.49
C VAL A 439 13.94 1.48 -2.47
N GLU A 440 12.72 1.65 -1.94
CA GLU A 440 12.04 2.91 -1.77
C GLU A 440 12.76 3.75 -0.70
N SER A 441 13.30 4.88 -1.12
CA SER A 441 13.95 5.84 -0.24
C SER A 441 12.95 6.40 0.78
N HIS A 442 13.46 6.80 1.94
CA HIS A 442 12.72 7.51 3.00
C HIS A 442 13.39 8.83 3.39
N VAL A 443 14.41 9.23 2.63
CA VAL A 443 15.29 10.36 2.98
C VAL A 443 14.53 11.69 2.97
N ASP A 444 13.62 11.85 2.01
CA ASP A 444 12.73 13.00 1.90
C ASP A 444 11.74 13.08 3.07
N GLU A 445 11.23 11.96 3.56
CA GLU A 445 10.39 11.92 4.76
C GLU A 445 11.17 12.32 6.02
N VAL A 446 12.44 11.92 6.14
CA VAL A 446 13.31 12.39 7.24
C VAL A 446 13.50 13.90 7.16
N PHE A 447 13.75 14.46 5.97
CA PHE A 447 13.88 15.92 5.82
C PHE A 447 12.58 16.67 6.07
N LEU A 448 11.44 16.13 5.66
CA LEU A 448 10.12 16.68 5.98
C LEU A 448 9.92 16.74 7.49
N ALA A 449 10.19 15.64 8.20
CA ALA A 449 10.07 15.57 9.65
C ALA A 449 10.97 16.60 10.37
N LEU A 450 12.19 16.82 9.88
CA LEU A 450 13.10 17.85 10.43
C LEU A 450 12.62 19.29 10.17
N SER A 451 11.85 19.50 9.09
CA SER A 451 11.45 20.84 8.64
C SER A 451 10.17 21.35 9.30
N THR A 452 9.29 20.45 9.78
CA THR A 452 7.97 20.82 10.30
C THR A 452 7.97 21.37 11.73
N ASN A 453 9.12 21.44 12.42
CA ASN A 453 9.27 22.11 13.73
C ASN A 453 8.17 21.74 14.75
N GLU A 454 7.65 20.52 14.68
CA GLU A 454 6.67 20.03 15.67
C GLU A 454 7.41 19.88 17.00
N LYS A 455 7.26 20.87 17.88
CA LYS A 455 7.86 20.94 19.22
C LYS A 455 7.42 19.82 20.18
N ARG A 456 6.76 18.77 19.68
CA ARG A 456 6.38 17.59 20.45
C ARG A 456 7.31 16.45 20.07
N PRO A 457 8.19 15.99 20.98
CA PRO A 457 8.96 14.77 20.74
C PRO A 457 7.98 13.60 20.61
N GLY A 458 7.87 13.03 19.41
CA GLY A 458 7.04 11.85 19.13
C GLY A 458 6.32 11.88 17.78
N GLU A 459 5.75 13.00 17.35
CA GLU A 459 4.85 13.05 16.19
C GLU A 459 5.64 13.25 14.87
N THR A 460 6.30 12.18 14.38
CA THR A 460 6.84 12.18 13.00
C THR A 460 5.92 11.35 12.11
N GLN A 461 5.51 11.93 10.98
CA GLN A 461 4.67 11.25 9.98
C GLN A 461 5.57 10.75 8.85
N HIS A 462 5.64 9.43 8.64
CA HIS A 462 6.43 8.81 7.59
C HIS A 462 5.54 8.10 6.58
N ARG A 463 5.71 8.38 5.28
CA ARG A 463 5.09 7.58 4.23
C ARG A 463 5.76 6.21 4.14
N ALA A 464 4.97 5.14 4.27
CA ALA A 464 5.43 3.76 4.11
C ALA A 464 4.54 3.00 3.13
N CYS A 465 5.14 2.19 2.27
CA CYS A 465 4.44 1.24 1.41
C CYS A 465 4.68 -0.18 1.92
N ILE A 466 3.61 -0.94 2.14
CA ILE A 466 3.67 -2.34 2.57
C ILE A 466 3.01 -3.22 1.51
N PHE A 467 3.71 -4.26 1.07
CA PHE A 467 3.16 -5.31 0.23
C PHE A 467 2.65 -6.46 1.10
N TRP A 468 1.39 -6.82 0.89
CA TRP A 468 0.72 -7.92 1.56
C TRP A 468 0.53 -9.06 0.58
N LYS A 469 1.20 -10.18 0.84
CA LYS A 469 1.11 -11.40 0.02
C LYS A 469 0.36 -12.48 0.76
N GLN A 470 -0.28 -13.40 0.03
CA GLN A 470 -0.80 -14.61 0.65
C GLN A 470 0.35 -15.40 1.31
N ASP A 471 0.15 -15.82 2.55
CA ASP A 471 1.13 -16.55 3.36
C ASP A 471 1.81 -17.72 2.63
N GLY A 472 1.05 -18.57 1.93
CA GLY A 472 1.55 -19.71 1.17
C GLY A 472 2.39 -19.31 -0.04
N GLN A 473 2.08 -18.19 -0.68
CA GLN A 473 2.88 -17.63 -1.77
C GLN A 473 4.17 -17.00 -1.25
N PHE A 474 4.10 -16.32 -0.10
CA PHE A 474 5.27 -15.72 0.54
C PHE A 474 6.21 -16.73 1.19
N SER A 475 5.70 -17.89 1.62
CA SER A 475 6.53 -18.98 2.13
C SER A 475 7.15 -19.85 1.03
N GLY A 476 6.68 -19.71 -0.22
CA GLY A 476 7.08 -20.55 -1.36
C GLY A 476 6.39 -21.91 -1.40
N HIS A 477 5.35 -22.13 -0.58
CA HIS A 477 4.64 -23.41 -0.42
C HIS A 477 3.11 -23.25 -0.41
N PRO A 478 2.49 -22.75 -1.50
CA PRO A 478 1.05 -22.46 -1.53
C PRO A 478 0.15 -23.70 -1.37
N ASP A 479 0.63 -24.86 -1.84
CA ASP A 479 -0.06 -26.15 -1.74
C ASP A 479 -0.12 -26.72 -0.30
N GLU A 480 0.65 -26.18 0.64
CA GLU A 480 0.74 -26.67 2.03
C GLU A 480 0.07 -25.73 3.04
N ARG A 481 -0.96 -25.01 2.59
CA ARG A 481 -1.76 -24.12 3.44
C ARG A 481 -2.98 -24.81 4.06
N GLY A 482 -3.07 -24.79 5.40
CA GLY A 482 -4.16 -25.40 6.17
C GLY A 482 -4.79 -24.42 7.14
N SER A 483 -5.96 -24.78 7.69
CA SER A 483 -6.61 -23.97 8.72
C SER A 483 -5.78 -23.96 10.00
N LEU A 484 -5.68 -22.80 10.66
CA LEU A 484 -4.99 -22.68 11.94
C LEU A 484 -5.91 -23.15 13.09
N GLN A 485 -5.46 -24.13 13.89
CA GLN A 485 -6.21 -24.58 15.06
C GLN A 485 -5.92 -23.66 16.25
N ILE A 486 -6.97 -23.14 16.88
CA ILE A 486 -6.86 -22.27 18.07
C ILE A 486 -7.96 -22.64 19.05
N GLU A 487 -7.64 -22.76 20.33
CA GLU A 487 -8.64 -22.95 21.38
C GLU A 487 -9.62 -21.76 21.45
N ALA A 488 -10.87 -22.04 21.82
CA ALA A 488 -11.95 -21.05 21.79
C ALA A 488 -11.70 -19.85 22.73
N LYS A 489 -11.27 -20.12 23.97
CA LYS A 489 -11.07 -19.06 24.98
C LYS A 489 -9.89 -18.13 24.64
N PRO A 490 -8.70 -18.63 24.27
CA PRO A 490 -7.61 -17.76 23.83
C PRO A 490 -7.96 -16.95 22.58
N LEU A 491 -8.66 -17.54 21.61
CA LEU A 491 -9.10 -16.80 20.43
C LEU A 491 -10.06 -15.67 20.78
N ALA A 492 -11.03 -15.90 21.67
CA ALA A 492 -11.93 -14.85 22.16
C ALA A 492 -11.16 -13.69 22.81
N ASN A 493 -10.10 -13.98 23.59
CA ASN A 493 -9.28 -12.95 24.21
C ASN A 493 -8.50 -12.10 23.18
N ILE A 494 -7.93 -12.74 22.14
CA ILE A 494 -7.29 -12.04 21.02
C ILE A 494 -8.31 -11.14 20.31
N LEU A 495 -9.49 -11.68 19.99
CA LEU A 495 -10.54 -10.95 19.28
C LEU A 495 -11.13 -9.80 20.11
N LEU A 496 -11.22 -9.94 21.43
CA LEU A 496 -11.60 -8.85 22.33
C LEU A 496 -10.55 -7.73 22.31
N HIS A 497 -9.25 -8.06 22.28
CA HIS A 497 -8.20 -7.05 22.12
C HIS A 497 -8.37 -6.30 20.79
N VAL A 498 -8.61 -7.02 19.69
CA VAL A 498 -8.87 -6.40 18.38
C VAL A 498 -10.08 -5.48 18.41
N TYR A 499 -11.19 -5.94 18.99
CA TYR A 499 -12.40 -5.14 19.17
C TYR A 499 -12.10 -3.83 19.91
N LYS A 500 -11.36 -3.89 21.02
CA LYS A 500 -10.99 -2.69 21.79
C LYS A 500 -10.13 -1.70 21.02
N GLN A 501 -9.21 -2.19 20.19
CA GLN A 501 -8.39 -1.31 19.35
C GLN A 501 -9.19 -0.67 18.21
N MET A 502 -10.05 -1.44 17.54
CA MET A 502 -10.93 -0.91 16.49
C MET A 502 -11.84 0.22 16.99
N PHE A 503 -12.28 0.15 18.25
CA PHE A 503 -13.19 1.12 18.86
C PHE A 503 -12.51 2.02 19.91
N ARG A 504 -11.17 2.15 19.86
CA ARG A 504 -10.37 2.93 20.84
C ARG A 504 -10.83 4.38 21.00
N GLY A 505 -11.52 4.95 20.01
CA GLY A 505 -12.15 6.29 20.09
C GLY A 505 -13.25 6.42 21.15
N GLU A 506 -13.78 5.31 21.67
CA GLU A 506 -14.77 5.26 22.75
C GLU A 506 -14.16 5.16 24.15
N ASP A 507 -12.83 4.97 24.23
CA ASP A 507 -12.08 4.98 25.49
C ASP A 507 -11.65 6.42 25.81
N SER A 508 -12.30 7.05 26.78
CA SER A 508 -12.00 8.43 27.19
C SER A 508 -10.55 8.65 27.67
N LYS A 509 -9.83 7.60 28.07
CA LYS A 509 -8.44 7.67 28.52
C LYS A 509 -7.42 7.48 27.39
N ARG A 510 -7.80 6.77 26.31
CA ARG A 510 -6.89 6.35 25.24
C ARG A 510 -7.22 6.92 23.87
N ALA A 511 -8.35 7.59 23.70
CA ALA A 511 -8.76 8.22 22.45
C ALA A 511 -7.86 9.43 22.13
N THR A 512 -7.36 9.49 20.90
CA THR A 512 -6.69 10.69 20.37
C THR A 512 -7.73 11.58 19.72
N LEU A 513 -7.45 12.88 19.58
CA LEU A 513 -8.39 13.81 18.96
C LEU A 513 -8.82 13.35 17.55
N ARG A 514 -7.91 12.69 16.80
CA ARG A 514 -8.20 12.16 15.46
C ARG A 514 -8.99 10.85 15.49
N SER A 515 -8.60 9.87 16.33
CA SER A 515 -9.33 8.58 16.41
C SER A 515 -10.72 8.75 17.01
N ALA A 516 -10.92 9.76 17.85
CA ALA A 516 -12.21 10.13 18.41
C ALA A 516 -13.09 10.95 17.45
N ALA A 517 -12.48 11.63 16.46
CA ALA A 517 -13.19 12.45 15.48
C ALA A 517 -13.59 11.70 14.20
N TYR A 518 -12.77 10.75 13.76
CA TYR A 518 -12.96 10.03 12.50
C TYR A 518 -12.67 8.54 12.71
N SER A 519 -13.71 7.77 13.06
CA SER A 519 -13.60 6.31 13.14
C SER A 519 -13.56 5.71 11.73
N SER A 520 -12.68 4.72 11.53
CA SER A 520 -12.69 3.88 10.32
C SER A 520 -13.57 2.63 10.46
N PHE A 521 -14.11 2.39 11.66
CA PHE A 521 -14.75 1.12 12.02
C PHE A 521 -16.13 1.31 12.64
N HIS A 522 -16.99 0.34 12.38
CA HIS A 522 -18.24 0.12 13.10
C HIS A 522 -18.42 -1.39 13.36
N ARG A 523 -19.45 -1.81 14.10
CA ARG A 523 -19.58 -3.21 14.55
C ARG A 523 -19.75 -4.20 13.38
N GLY A 524 -20.28 -3.72 12.25
CA GLY A 524 -20.37 -4.48 11.01
C GLY A 524 -19.01 -4.84 10.42
N SER A 525 -18.05 -3.90 10.42
CA SER A 525 -16.68 -4.16 9.96
C SER A 525 -16.02 -5.29 10.75
N PHE A 526 -16.20 -5.30 12.09
CA PHE A 526 -15.68 -6.38 12.94
C PHE A 526 -16.38 -7.72 12.69
N ALA A 527 -17.71 -7.73 12.50
CA ALA A 527 -18.44 -8.95 12.14
C ALA A 527 -17.96 -9.53 10.78
N VAL A 528 -17.67 -8.69 9.79
CA VAL A 528 -17.10 -9.12 8.50
C VAL A 528 -15.69 -9.70 8.66
N PHE A 529 -14.86 -9.11 9.53
CA PHE A 529 -13.57 -9.70 9.89
C PHE A 529 -13.73 -11.08 10.53
N LEU A 530 -14.66 -11.25 11.49
CA LEU A 530 -14.97 -12.56 12.07
C LEU A 530 -15.47 -13.56 11.03
N LYS A 531 -16.30 -13.12 10.07
CA LYS A 531 -16.75 -13.96 8.94
C LYS A 531 -15.58 -14.46 8.11
N TYR A 532 -14.61 -13.59 7.83
CA TYR A 532 -13.38 -13.97 7.14
C TYR A 532 -12.60 -15.03 7.94
N LEU A 533 -12.37 -14.79 9.24
CA LEU A 533 -11.62 -15.68 10.11
C LEU A 533 -12.26 -17.07 10.26
N LYS A 534 -13.60 -17.16 10.23
CA LYS A 534 -14.33 -18.43 10.26
C LYS A 534 -13.95 -19.40 9.14
N SER A 535 -13.41 -18.88 8.05
CA SER A 535 -12.90 -19.69 6.92
C SER A 535 -11.41 -20.04 7.04
N ARG A 536 -10.68 -19.46 7.99
CA ARG A 536 -9.22 -19.64 8.17
C ARG A 536 -8.87 -20.37 9.46
N VAL A 537 -9.68 -20.22 10.50
CA VAL A 537 -9.41 -20.73 11.84
C VAL A 537 -10.38 -21.85 12.21
N THR A 538 -9.82 -22.96 12.68
CA THR A 538 -10.58 -24.06 13.27
C THR A 538 -10.64 -23.89 14.78
N THR A 539 -11.85 -23.68 15.30
CA THR A 539 -12.14 -23.60 16.73
C THR A 539 -13.59 -24.02 17.02
N ASN A 540 -13.98 -24.11 18.30
CA ASN A 540 -15.39 -24.14 18.69
C ASN A 540 -15.97 -22.73 18.58
N TRP A 541 -16.44 -22.38 17.38
CA TRP A 541 -16.96 -21.04 17.07
C TRP A 541 -18.14 -20.64 17.95
N SER A 542 -18.99 -21.58 18.36
CA SER A 542 -20.14 -21.28 19.22
C SER A 542 -19.68 -20.86 20.62
N GLU A 543 -18.75 -21.60 21.22
CA GLU A 543 -18.16 -21.27 22.53
C GLU A 543 -17.36 -19.97 22.48
N MET A 544 -16.56 -19.78 21.42
CA MET A 544 -15.76 -18.58 21.22
C MET A 544 -16.65 -17.33 21.12
N LEU A 545 -17.68 -17.36 20.27
CA LEU A 545 -18.61 -16.24 20.09
C LEU A 545 -19.38 -15.93 21.37
N GLN A 546 -19.89 -16.96 22.08
CA GLN A 546 -20.60 -16.77 23.34
C GLN A 546 -19.72 -16.05 24.36
N LYS A 547 -18.46 -16.48 24.51
CA LYS A 547 -17.52 -15.81 25.41
C LYS A 547 -17.25 -14.37 24.96
N LEU A 548 -16.97 -14.15 23.67
CA LEU A 548 -16.67 -12.82 23.14
C LEU A 548 -17.84 -11.83 23.35
N ILE A 549 -19.09 -12.25 23.11
CA ILE A 549 -20.28 -11.43 23.32
C ILE A 549 -20.42 -11.07 24.80
N VAL A 550 -20.21 -12.03 25.71
CA VAL A 550 -20.24 -11.78 27.16
C VAL A 550 -19.14 -10.82 27.59
N ASP A 551 -17.92 -11.01 27.10
CA ASP A 551 -16.78 -10.15 27.43
C ASP A 551 -16.98 -8.71 26.90
N VAL A 552 -17.51 -8.55 25.68
CA VAL A 552 -17.84 -7.22 25.12
C VAL A 552 -18.96 -6.56 25.92
N GLY A 553 -19.98 -7.31 26.32
CA GLY A 553 -21.09 -6.79 27.12
C GLY A 553 -20.68 -6.37 28.54
N ASN A 554 -19.67 -7.03 29.10
CA ASN A 554 -19.09 -6.71 30.42
C ASN A 554 -17.90 -5.73 30.33
N ASP A 555 -17.56 -5.23 29.15
CA ASP A 555 -16.43 -4.32 29.00
C ASP A 555 -16.75 -2.93 29.57
N GLU A 556 -15.93 -2.48 30.51
CA GLU A 556 -16.03 -1.15 31.11
C GLU A 556 -15.02 -0.15 30.51
N SER A 557 -14.15 -0.60 29.60
CA SER A 557 -13.12 0.27 29.01
C SER A 557 -13.65 1.18 27.90
N LEU A 558 -14.58 0.69 27.08
CA LEU A 558 -15.24 1.47 26.04
C LEU A 558 -16.60 1.97 26.53
N ALA A 559 -16.81 3.28 26.51
CA ALA A 559 -17.99 3.90 27.11
C ALA A 559 -19.33 3.48 26.48
N LEU A 560 -19.33 3.01 25.23
CA LEU A 560 -20.53 2.69 24.45
C LEU A 560 -20.67 1.19 24.12
N SER A 561 -19.83 0.31 24.67
CA SER A 561 -19.86 -1.13 24.37
C SER A 561 -21.24 -1.76 24.61
N SER A 562 -21.88 -1.44 25.74
CA SER A 562 -23.20 -1.96 26.08
C SER A 562 -24.30 -1.41 25.16
N ASN A 563 -24.21 -0.15 24.75
CA ASN A 563 -25.17 0.48 23.82
C ASN A 563 -25.14 -0.17 22.43
N PHE A 564 -23.97 -0.59 21.95
CA PHE A 564 -23.81 -1.23 20.64
C PHE A 564 -23.95 -2.75 20.66
N LEU A 565 -24.22 -3.38 21.81
CA LEU A 565 -24.26 -4.84 21.91
C LEU A 565 -25.34 -5.46 21.01
N GLN A 566 -26.52 -4.82 20.92
CA GLN A 566 -27.60 -5.28 20.04
C GLN A 566 -27.23 -5.14 18.56
N ASP A 567 -26.59 -4.04 18.17
CA ASP A 567 -26.05 -3.86 16.81
C ASP A 567 -25.00 -4.93 16.52
N PHE A 568 -24.06 -5.19 17.42
CA PHE A 568 -23.07 -6.24 17.24
C PHE A 568 -23.70 -7.61 16.98
N CYS A 569 -24.71 -8.01 17.75
CA CYS A 569 -25.46 -9.25 17.53
C CYS A 569 -26.19 -9.25 16.16
N CYS A 570 -26.81 -8.14 15.76
CA CYS A 570 -27.40 -7.99 14.43
C CYS A 570 -26.37 -8.19 13.31
N GLN A 571 -25.19 -7.59 13.47
CA GLN A 571 -24.10 -7.67 12.50
C GLN A 571 -23.54 -9.09 12.40
N LEU A 572 -23.41 -9.82 13.52
CA LEU A 572 -23.01 -11.24 13.49
C LEU A 572 -24.00 -12.11 12.72
N HIS A 573 -25.30 -11.83 12.85
CA HIS A 573 -26.36 -12.58 12.16
C HIS A 573 -26.45 -12.25 10.67
N THR A 574 -26.54 -10.97 10.32
CA THR A 574 -26.67 -10.50 8.92
C THR A 574 -25.46 -10.89 8.06
N ASN A 575 -24.29 -11.10 8.67
CA ASN A 575 -23.07 -11.58 8.01
C ASN A 575 -22.87 -13.12 8.10
N ASP A 576 -23.84 -13.89 8.61
CA ASP A 576 -23.77 -15.35 8.78
C ASP A 576 -22.51 -15.82 9.58
N VAL A 577 -22.16 -15.06 10.62
CA VAL A 577 -21.15 -15.45 11.61
C VAL A 577 -21.80 -16.29 12.71
N GLU A 578 -22.94 -15.84 13.23
CA GLU A 578 -23.73 -16.53 14.25
C GLU A 578 -25.12 -16.92 13.72
N ARG A 579 -25.51 -18.18 13.95
CA ARG A 579 -26.80 -18.74 13.52
C ARG A 579 -27.81 -18.94 14.65
N HIS A 580 -27.39 -18.82 15.91
CA HIS A 580 -28.29 -18.96 17.05
C HIS A 580 -29.11 -17.68 17.22
N GLN A 581 -30.43 -17.81 17.24
CA GLN A 581 -31.37 -16.67 17.18
C GLN A 581 -31.91 -16.27 18.55
N SER A 582 -31.50 -16.91 19.64
CA SER A 582 -32.10 -16.75 20.98
C SER A 582 -31.97 -15.33 21.56
N ILE A 583 -30.98 -14.55 21.12
CA ILE A 583 -30.80 -13.14 21.51
C ILE A 583 -31.59 -12.19 20.59
N LEU A 584 -31.82 -12.58 19.33
CA LEU A 584 -32.39 -11.74 18.28
C LEU A 584 -33.90 -11.90 18.11
N ILE A 585 -34.42 -13.08 18.48
CA ILE A 585 -35.83 -13.42 18.50
C ILE A 585 -36.17 -13.87 19.91
N ASN A 586 -37.20 -13.27 20.50
CA ASN A 586 -37.88 -13.84 21.65
C ASN A 586 -39.25 -14.39 21.18
N PRO A 587 -39.48 -15.71 21.18
CA PRO A 587 -40.72 -16.33 20.73
C PRO A 587 -41.96 -15.85 21.50
N ALA A 588 -41.81 -15.44 22.76
CA ALA A 588 -42.90 -14.87 23.55
C ALA A 588 -43.28 -13.45 23.08
N THR A 589 -42.43 -12.80 22.28
CA THR A 589 -42.57 -11.42 21.80
C THR A 589 -42.82 -11.30 20.31
N ILE A 590 -43.14 -12.40 19.61
CA ILE A 590 -43.66 -12.36 18.24
C ILE A 590 -44.81 -11.34 18.22
N PRO A 591 -44.66 -10.16 17.60
CA PRO A 591 -45.42 -9.01 18.06
C PRO A 591 -46.92 -9.08 17.73
N LYS A 592 -47.74 -8.70 18.73
CA LYS A 592 -49.08 -8.11 18.55
C LYS A 592 -49.03 -6.72 17.87
N LEU A 593 -47.93 -6.33 17.21
CA LEU A 593 -47.85 -5.13 16.39
C LEU A 593 -48.56 -5.39 15.07
N LEU A 594 -49.57 -4.58 14.76
CA LEU A 594 -50.42 -4.71 13.56
C LEU A 594 -49.64 -4.69 12.23
N ARG A 595 -48.35 -4.29 12.20
CA ARG A 595 -47.56 -3.99 10.98
C ARG A 595 -46.75 -5.14 10.38
N ILE A 596 -46.53 -6.21 11.15
CA ILE A 596 -45.89 -7.45 10.66
C ILE A 596 -46.96 -8.56 10.56
N LYS A 597 -48.20 -8.21 10.87
CA LYS A 597 -49.34 -9.12 10.90
C LYS A 597 -49.71 -9.48 9.45
N GLY A 598 -49.28 -10.65 9.00
CA GLY A 598 -49.46 -11.13 7.63
C GLY A 598 -48.19 -11.67 6.98
N TRP A 599 -47.01 -11.47 7.58
CA TRP A 599 -45.78 -12.05 7.05
C TRP A 599 -45.72 -13.56 7.31
N ASP A 600 -45.51 -14.34 6.24
CA ASP A 600 -45.29 -15.79 6.32
C ASP A 600 -44.03 -16.16 7.10
N TYR A 601 -43.03 -15.28 7.06
CA TYR A 601 -41.76 -15.43 7.75
C TYR A 601 -41.30 -14.07 8.31
N ILE A 602 -40.96 -14.06 9.60
CA ILE A 602 -40.39 -12.91 10.29
C ILE A 602 -38.91 -13.19 10.51
N PRO A 603 -37.98 -12.46 9.85
CA PRO A 603 -36.56 -12.70 10.04
C PRO A 603 -36.12 -12.28 11.47
N PRO A 604 -35.01 -12.82 11.98
CA PRO A 604 -34.45 -12.42 13.28
C PRO A 604 -34.03 -10.95 13.36
N VAL A 605 -33.75 -10.35 12.21
CA VAL A 605 -33.34 -8.95 12.07
C VAL A 605 -34.21 -8.32 10.98
N VAL A 606 -34.83 -7.19 11.26
CA VAL A 606 -35.65 -6.44 10.28
C VAL A 606 -35.09 -5.05 10.06
N SER A 607 -35.47 -4.41 8.96
CA SER A 607 -35.14 -3.02 8.71
C SER A 607 -36.18 -2.09 9.33
N VAL A 608 -35.69 -1.01 9.94
CA VAL A 608 -36.46 0.18 10.27
C VAL A 608 -36.00 1.32 9.38
N THR A 609 -36.96 2.00 8.74
CA THR A 609 -36.74 3.20 7.92
C THR A 609 -37.46 4.38 8.55
N VAL A 610 -36.73 5.46 8.81
CA VAL A 610 -37.21 6.68 9.45
C VAL A 610 -37.14 7.85 8.47
N VAL A 611 -38.26 8.55 8.30
CA VAL A 611 -38.34 9.81 7.55
C VAL A 611 -38.01 10.95 8.51
N VAL A 612 -36.83 11.54 8.33
CA VAL A 612 -36.32 12.63 9.15
C VAL A 612 -36.58 13.97 8.44
N PRO A 613 -37.29 14.91 9.09
CA PRO A 613 -37.53 16.22 8.51
C PRO A 613 -36.22 16.92 8.16
N ARG A 614 -36.14 17.48 6.94
CA ARG A 614 -34.95 18.18 6.46
C ARG A 614 -34.47 19.27 7.43
N THR A 615 -35.39 20.04 8.00
CA THR A 615 -35.10 21.10 8.97
C THR A 615 -34.49 20.58 10.28
N ALA A 616 -34.72 19.33 10.66
CA ALA A 616 -34.08 18.73 11.84
C ALA A 616 -32.60 18.40 11.54
N PHE A 617 -32.34 17.88 10.35
CA PHE A 617 -31.00 17.48 9.93
C PHE A 617 -30.11 18.68 9.55
N GLU A 618 -30.66 19.70 8.88
CA GLU A 618 -29.92 20.91 8.48
C GLU A 618 -29.40 21.73 9.67
N LYS A 619 -29.98 21.57 10.87
CA LYS A 619 -29.49 22.21 12.10
C LYS A 619 -28.05 21.83 12.43
N LEU A 620 -27.60 20.64 12.04
CA LEU A 620 -26.22 20.18 12.24
C LEU A 620 -25.19 21.10 11.57
N PHE A 621 -25.57 21.73 10.47
CA PHE A 621 -24.68 22.55 9.63
C PHE A 621 -25.02 24.04 9.74
N SER A 622 -25.97 24.40 10.60
CA SER A 622 -26.44 25.77 10.79
C SER A 622 -25.56 26.49 11.81
N GLY A 623 -25.09 27.70 11.47
CA GLY A 623 -24.31 28.55 12.38
C GLY A 623 -22.86 28.73 11.94
N SER A 624 -21.90 28.35 12.79
CA SER A 624 -20.48 28.62 12.60
C SER A 624 -19.92 27.92 11.34
N LYS A 625 -18.83 28.49 10.78
CA LYS A 625 -18.13 27.86 9.66
C LYS A 625 -17.58 26.47 10.00
N GLN A 626 -17.25 26.22 11.28
CA GLN A 626 -16.81 24.91 11.76
C GLN A 626 -17.91 23.85 11.62
N LEU A 627 -19.18 24.20 11.90
CA LEU A 627 -20.32 23.30 11.71
C LEU A 627 -20.59 23.02 10.23
N GLN A 628 -20.46 24.03 9.36
CA GLN A 628 -20.67 23.88 7.91
C GLN A 628 -19.69 22.90 7.24
N ILE A 629 -18.49 22.75 7.79
CA ILE A 629 -17.45 21.86 7.25
C ILE A 629 -17.26 20.59 8.09
N ALA A 630 -18.07 20.41 9.13
CA ALA A 630 -18.00 19.23 9.97
C ALA A 630 -18.62 18.02 9.25
N SER A 631 -18.17 16.85 9.67
CA SER A 631 -18.58 15.56 9.11
C SER A 631 -19.01 14.64 10.26
N PRO A 632 -20.16 14.89 10.92
CA PRO A 632 -20.56 14.12 12.08
C PRO A 632 -20.87 12.67 11.70
N THR A 633 -20.42 11.73 12.53
CA THR A 633 -20.85 10.32 12.46
C THR A 633 -22.26 10.21 13.01
N ILE A 634 -23.16 9.67 12.19
CA ILE A 634 -24.57 9.47 12.51
C ILE A 634 -24.77 8.03 12.95
N VAL A 635 -25.53 7.86 14.02
CA VAL A 635 -26.00 6.56 14.49
C VAL A 635 -27.50 6.59 14.63
N ALA A 636 -28.12 5.43 14.47
CA ALA A 636 -29.52 5.26 14.80
C ALA A 636 -29.66 4.84 16.26
N GLU A 637 -30.76 5.25 16.88
CA GLU A 637 -31.04 4.95 18.28
C GLU A 637 -32.41 4.30 18.44
N LEU A 638 -32.46 3.37 19.37
CA LEU A 638 -33.69 2.79 19.88
C LEU A 638 -33.62 2.84 21.40
N LYS A 639 -34.58 3.49 22.06
CA LYS A 639 -34.56 3.68 23.51
C LYS A 639 -35.93 3.62 24.17
N SER A 640 -35.93 3.34 25.46
CA SER A 640 -37.07 3.51 26.37
C SER A 640 -36.62 4.27 27.61
N SER A 641 -37.48 4.34 28.64
CA SER A 641 -37.10 4.87 29.96
C SER A 641 -36.03 4.04 30.68
N GLU A 642 -35.81 2.77 30.28
CA GLU A 642 -34.95 1.82 31.01
C GLU A 642 -33.69 1.41 30.24
N TRP A 643 -33.66 1.56 28.92
CA TRP A 643 -32.56 1.06 28.08
C TRP A 643 -32.34 1.95 26.86
N HIS A 644 -31.13 1.91 26.31
CA HIS A 644 -30.72 2.70 25.15
C HIS A 644 -29.74 1.90 24.27
N ASN A 645 -30.17 1.58 23.05
CA ASN A 645 -29.37 0.84 22.07
C ASN A 645 -29.03 1.75 20.88
N LEU A 646 -27.78 1.65 20.39
CA LEU A 646 -27.26 2.37 19.25
C LEU A 646 -26.95 1.40 18.10
N TYR A 647 -27.18 1.84 16.87
CA TYR A 647 -26.92 1.11 15.63
C TYR A 647 -26.06 1.93 14.69
N SER A 648 -24.95 1.34 14.26
CA SER A 648 -23.88 2.08 13.58
C SER A 648 -23.92 1.99 12.05
N ASP A 649 -24.48 0.92 11.49
CA ASP A 649 -24.70 0.76 10.05
C ASP A 649 -26.05 1.36 9.64
N VAL A 650 -26.03 2.63 9.25
CA VAL A 650 -27.23 3.39 8.86
C VAL A 650 -27.07 3.82 7.41
N HIS A 651 -27.96 3.36 6.55
CA HIS A 651 -28.02 3.86 5.19
C HIS A 651 -28.84 5.15 5.15
N ILE A 652 -28.28 6.22 4.58
CA ILE A 652 -28.93 7.53 4.49
C ILE A 652 -28.93 8.05 3.05
N LEU A 653 -30.03 8.67 2.64
CA LEU A 653 -30.14 9.47 1.42
C LEU A 653 -31.29 10.49 1.53
N PHE A 654 -31.30 11.49 0.66
CA PHE A 654 -32.46 12.39 0.51
C PHE A 654 -33.45 11.81 -0.49
N GLY A 655 -34.74 11.86 -0.18
CA GLY A 655 -35.77 11.35 -1.07
C GLY A 655 -37.10 11.10 -0.37
N ASP A 656 -38.00 10.48 -1.09
CA ASP A 656 -39.38 10.20 -0.66
C ASP A 656 -39.68 8.71 -0.78
N ILE A 657 -40.44 8.17 0.17
CA ILE A 657 -40.77 6.74 0.20
C ILE A 657 -41.89 6.45 -0.80
N LYS A 658 -41.65 5.48 -1.69
CA LYS A 658 -42.67 4.86 -2.54
C LYS A 658 -43.02 3.49 -1.97
N SER A 659 -44.32 3.25 -1.74
CA SER A 659 -44.81 1.92 -1.39
C SER A 659 -44.91 1.09 -2.66
N SER A 660 -44.17 -0.02 -2.76
CA SER A 660 -44.23 -0.90 -3.93
C SER A 660 -45.12 -2.14 -3.75
N ASP A 661 -45.19 -2.74 -2.54
CA ASP A 661 -45.96 -3.98 -2.32
C ASP A 661 -46.64 -4.05 -0.92
N PRO A 662 -47.99 -4.16 -0.83
CA PRO A 662 -48.72 -4.34 0.42
C PRO A 662 -48.47 -5.67 1.15
N ASP A 663 -48.10 -6.74 0.44
CA ASP A 663 -48.03 -8.10 1.00
C ASP A 663 -46.64 -8.41 1.60
N GLU A 664 -45.57 -7.81 1.07
CA GLU A 664 -44.19 -7.99 1.56
C GLU A 664 -43.59 -6.78 2.29
N ASN A 665 -44.29 -5.62 2.32
CA ASN A 665 -43.78 -4.34 2.81
C ASN A 665 -42.40 -3.99 2.23
N SER A 666 -42.15 -4.30 0.96
CA SER A 666 -40.95 -3.82 0.26
C SER A 666 -41.04 -2.30 0.08
N LEU A 667 -39.97 -1.61 0.45
CA LEU A 667 -39.87 -0.15 0.37
C LEU A 667 -38.94 0.23 -0.77
N GLU A 668 -39.36 1.19 -1.57
CA GLU A 668 -38.52 1.86 -2.55
C GLU A 668 -38.39 3.34 -2.17
N ILE A 669 -37.26 3.95 -2.50
CA ILE A 669 -37.03 5.38 -2.26
C ILE A 669 -36.86 6.05 -3.61
N GLU A 670 -37.70 7.05 -3.88
CA GLU A 670 -37.45 8.01 -4.94
C GLU A 670 -36.39 9.00 -4.45
N GLN A 671 -35.15 8.80 -4.88
CA GLN A 671 -34.04 9.63 -4.46
C GLN A 671 -34.16 11.06 -5.03
N ASP A 672 -33.94 12.05 -4.18
CA ASP A 672 -33.78 13.44 -4.58
C ASP A 672 -32.40 13.62 -5.22
N VAL A 673 -32.39 13.74 -6.55
CA VAL A 673 -31.16 13.89 -7.35
C VAL A 673 -30.42 15.20 -7.07
N LEU A 674 -31.07 16.21 -6.48
CA LEU A 674 -30.42 17.45 -6.06
C LEU A 674 -29.75 17.30 -4.68
N GLY A 675 -30.05 16.22 -3.95
CA GLY A 675 -29.44 15.85 -2.68
C GLY A 675 -29.46 17.02 -1.69
N TRP A 676 -28.27 17.47 -1.28
CA TRP A 676 -28.10 18.60 -0.36
C TRP A 676 -28.73 19.92 -0.83
N GLU A 677 -28.82 20.17 -2.14
CA GLU A 677 -29.46 21.36 -2.72
C GLU A 677 -30.96 21.17 -3.00
N GLY A 678 -31.48 19.96 -2.80
CA GLY A 678 -32.90 19.64 -2.92
C GLY A 678 -33.72 20.01 -1.70
N SER A 679 -34.94 19.50 -1.63
CA SER A 679 -35.90 19.80 -0.54
C SER A 679 -36.49 18.58 0.15
N SER A 680 -36.24 17.38 -0.37
CA SER A 680 -36.80 16.15 0.20
C SER A 680 -36.26 15.89 1.61
N PRO A 681 -37.02 15.16 2.45
CA PRO A 681 -36.56 14.73 3.76
C PRO A 681 -35.36 13.79 3.64
N LEU A 682 -34.67 13.59 4.78
CA LEU A 682 -33.65 12.55 4.88
C LEU A 682 -34.32 11.23 5.22
N ILE A 683 -34.06 10.19 4.44
CA ILE A 683 -34.47 8.83 4.72
C ILE A 683 -33.29 8.11 5.35
N ALA A 684 -33.52 7.52 6.53
CA ALA A 684 -32.51 6.74 7.23
C ALA A 684 -33.01 5.33 7.53
N SER A 685 -32.27 4.33 7.06
CA SER A 685 -32.64 2.91 7.15
C SER A 685 -31.53 2.12 7.83
N PHE A 686 -31.89 1.27 8.79
CA PHE A 686 -30.93 0.46 9.54
C PHE A 686 -31.59 -0.84 10.03
N TYR A 687 -30.78 -1.81 10.43
CA TYR A 687 -31.23 -3.11 10.91
C TYR A 687 -31.32 -3.16 12.44
N ILE A 688 -32.37 -3.79 12.96
CA ILE A 688 -32.55 -4.05 14.40
C ILE A 688 -33.02 -5.48 14.66
N PRO A 689 -32.81 -6.03 15.88
CA PRO A 689 -33.36 -7.32 16.27
C PRO A 689 -34.89 -7.28 16.28
N THR A 690 -35.55 -8.35 15.83
CA THR A 690 -37.00 -8.49 15.94
C THR A 690 -37.47 -8.53 17.39
N ALA A 691 -36.64 -9.03 18.31
CA ALA A 691 -36.92 -8.97 19.75
C ALA A 691 -37.07 -7.55 20.31
N SER A 692 -36.56 -6.52 19.61
CA SER A 692 -36.63 -5.13 20.05
C SER A 692 -38.05 -4.53 20.02
N PHE A 693 -39.03 -5.22 19.41
CA PHE A 693 -40.44 -4.79 19.39
C PHE A 693 -41.24 -5.21 20.63
N ASN A 694 -40.61 -5.82 21.65
CA ASN A 694 -41.33 -6.26 22.85
C ASN A 694 -42.03 -5.09 23.58
N ALA A 695 -43.36 -5.11 23.57
CA ALA A 695 -44.23 -4.07 24.14
C ALA A 695 -44.26 -4.04 25.68
N GLU A 696 -43.72 -5.05 26.37
CA GLU A 696 -43.73 -5.13 27.84
C GLU A 696 -42.79 -4.10 28.52
N LYS A 697 -41.83 -3.52 27.78
CA LYS A 697 -40.83 -2.57 28.30
C LYS A 697 -41.08 -1.10 27.94
N GLY A 698 -42.34 -0.74 27.66
CA GLY A 698 -42.76 0.60 27.24
C GLY A 698 -42.82 0.80 25.71
N ILE A 699 -43.27 1.98 25.26
CA ILE A 699 -43.32 2.33 23.83
C ILE A 699 -41.91 2.78 23.40
N PRO A 700 -41.23 2.06 22.48
CA PRO A 700 -39.90 2.45 22.06
C PRO A 700 -39.92 3.77 21.28
N VAL A 701 -38.92 4.60 21.54
CA VAL A 701 -38.58 5.77 20.73
C VAL A 701 -37.47 5.35 19.77
N VAL A 702 -37.62 5.72 18.52
CA VAL A 702 -36.63 5.51 17.45
C VAL A 702 -36.16 6.87 16.92
N GLY A 703 -34.89 6.98 16.59
CA GLY A 703 -34.33 8.24 16.15
C GLY A 703 -32.96 8.13 15.50
N LEU A 704 -32.40 9.30 15.18
CA LEU A 704 -31.01 9.48 14.78
C LEU A 704 -30.33 10.41 15.77
N SER A 705 -29.06 10.13 16.08
CA SER A 705 -28.21 10.98 16.90
C SER A 705 -26.81 11.10 16.30
N VAL A 706 -26.10 12.16 16.69
CA VAL A 706 -24.66 12.27 16.45
C VAL A 706 -23.95 11.40 17.48
N LEU A 707 -23.02 10.55 17.03
CA LEU A 707 -22.26 9.67 17.92
C LEU A 707 -21.64 10.47 19.08
N PRO A 708 -21.98 10.17 20.35
CA PRO A 708 -21.60 11.00 21.51
C PRO A 708 -20.16 10.71 21.98
N THR A 709 -19.19 10.73 21.06
CA THR A 709 -17.77 10.45 21.34
C THR A 709 -16.85 11.57 20.85
N GLY A 710 -15.65 11.64 21.42
CA GLY A 710 -14.61 12.57 21.01
C GLY A 710 -15.02 14.04 21.12
N GLN A 711 -14.83 14.77 20.02
CA GLN A 711 -15.18 16.20 19.94
C GLN A 711 -16.66 16.46 19.68
N ASN A 712 -17.45 15.44 19.34
CA ASN A 712 -18.85 15.64 18.94
C ASN A 712 -19.68 16.28 20.06
N PRO A 713 -19.61 15.85 21.34
CA PRO A 713 -20.34 16.51 22.42
C PRO A 713 -19.99 17.99 22.60
N LEU A 714 -18.74 18.38 22.32
CA LEU A 714 -18.31 19.78 22.40
C LEU A 714 -18.88 20.62 21.24
N ILE A 715 -18.94 20.04 20.04
CA ILE A 715 -19.39 20.73 18.83
C ILE A 715 -20.92 20.81 18.77
N TYR A 716 -21.60 19.69 19.03
CA TYR A 716 -23.04 19.55 18.80
C TYR A 716 -23.88 19.56 20.08
N GLY A 717 -23.28 19.36 21.26
CA GLY A 717 -23.99 19.47 22.55
C GLY A 717 -24.74 20.80 22.74
N PRO A 718 -24.17 21.96 22.36
CA PRO A 718 -24.89 23.23 22.41
C PRO A 718 -26.13 23.33 21.49
N ILE A 719 -26.21 22.47 20.46
CA ILE A 719 -27.26 22.51 19.42
C ILE A 719 -28.31 21.42 19.67
N LEU A 720 -27.86 20.21 20.00
CA LEU A 720 -28.69 19.01 20.13
C LEU A 720 -28.98 18.66 21.60
N GLY A 721 -28.34 19.33 22.55
CA GLY A 721 -28.43 19.01 23.97
C GLY A 721 -27.65 17.74 24.34
N PRO A 722 -27.78 17.29 25.61
CA PRO A 722 -27.00 16.17 26.14
C PRO A 722 -27.34 14.82 25.51
N SER A 723 -28.51 14.67 24.88
CA SER A 723 -28.90 13.45 24.18
C SER A 723 -28.27 13.32 22.79
N MET A 724 -27.65 14.39 22.26
CA MET A 724 -27.07 14.42 20.90
C MET A 724 -28.05 14.05 19.78
N SER A 725 -29.36 14.18 20.06
CA SER A 725 -30.43 13.71 19.20
C SER A 725 -30.74 14.69 18.08
N ILE A 726 -30.81 14.16 16.86
CA ILE A 726 -31.16 14.91 15.64
C ILE A 726 -32.68 14.92 15.47
N PHE A 727 -33.28 13.74 15.59
CA PHE A 727 -34.71 13.53 15.44
C PHE A 727 -35.13 12.25 16.17
N GLU A 728 -36.25 12.33 16.86
CA GLU A 728 -36.85 11.21 17.59
C GLU A 728 -38.34 11.13 17.29
N THR A 729 -38.86 9.91 17.20
CA THR A 729 -40.29 9.67 17.08
C THR A 729 -40.67 8.34 17.71
N SER A 730 -41.96 8.14 17.95
CA SER A 730 -42.43 6.84 18.42
C SER A 730 -42.28 5.81 17.31
N LEU A 731 -41.82 4.60 17.64
CA LEU A 731 -41.82 3.46 16.71
C LEU A 731 -43.23 3.15 16.16
N LYS A 732 -44.29 3.60 16.86
CA LYS A 732 -45.69 3.52 16.43
C LYS A 732 -46.12 4.61 15.45
N ASN A 733 -45.26 5.53 15.03
CA ASN A 733 -45.64 6.58 14.08
C ASN A 733 -45.61 6.08 12.62
N GLU A 734 -46.80 5.79 12.06
CA GLU A 734 -46.96 5.22 10.70
C GLU A 734 -46.58 6.16 9.57
N LYS A 735 -46.57 7.47 9.86
CA LYS A 735 -46.27 8.47 8.85
C LYS A 735 -44.78 8.64 8.63
N THR A 736 -43.97 8.29 9.62
CA THR A 736 -42.53 8.57 9.63
C THR A 736 -41.67 7.34 9.85
N VAL A 737 -42.25 6.20 10.26
CA VAL A 737 -41.51 4.97 10.56
C VAL A 737 -42.11 3.79 9.82
N PHE A 738 -41.28 3.13 9.02
CA PHE A 738 -41.63 1.98 8.20
C PHE A 738 -40.77 0.77 8.60
N ILE A 739 -41.38 -0.42 8.59
CA ILE A 739 -40.72 -1.68 8.94
C ILE A 739 -40.81 -2.61 7.74
N SER A 740 -39.67 -3.17 7.35
CA SER A 740 -39.54 -4.06 6.18
C SER A 740 -38.52 -5.16 6.47
N ARG A 741 -38.50 -6.22 5.64
CA ARG A 741 -37.57 -7.34 5.84
C ARG A 741 -36.11 -6.93 5.64
N TYR A 742 -35.85 -6.11 4.62
CA TYR A 742 -34.52 -5.64 4.22
C TYR A 742 -34.50 -4.12 4.04
N LEU A 743 -33.33 -3.51 3.97
CA LEU A 743 -33.24 -2.07 3.70
C LEU A 743 -33.90 -1.75 2.33
N PRO A 744 -34.48 -0.57 2.16
CA PRO A 744 -35.05 -0.17 0.87
C PRO A 744 -34.04 -0.33 -0.27
N GLY A 745 -34.43 -0.99 -1.37
CA GLY A 745 -33.54 -1.32 -2.49
C GLY A 745 -32.78 -2.65 -2.36
N GLN A 746 -32.86 -3.35 -1.22
CA GLN A 746 -32.28 -4.68 -1.00
C GLN A 746 -33.35 -5.78 -1.00
N THR A 747 -32.98 -6.94 -1.54
CA THR A 747 -33.84 -8.15 -1.53
C THR A 747 -33.36 -9.25 -0.56
N THR A 748 -32.17 -9.08 0.02
CA THR A 748 -31.56 -9.97 1.01
C THR A 748 -30.55 -9.19 1.87
N TYR A 749 -29.87 -9.82 2.83
CA TYR A 749 -28.76 -9.16 3.52
C TYR A 749 -27.52 -9.05 2.61
N PRO A 750 -26.67 -8.03 2.79
CA PRO A 750 -25.40 -7.92 2.08
C PRO A 750 -24.50 -9.17 2.20
N GLY A 751 -23.98 -9.63 1.06
CA GLY A 751 -23.07 -10.78 0.97
C GLY A 751 -21.61 -10.38 1.13
N HIS A 752 -21.11 -10.31 2.37
CA HIS A 752 -19.69 -10.05 2.64
C HIS A 752 -18.85 -11.33 2.75
N CYS A 753 -17.57 -11.24 2.37
CA CYS A 753 -16.58 -12.33 2.43
C CYS A 753 -16.98 -13.64 1.73
N VAL A 754 -17.88 -13.59 0.76
CA VAL A 754 -18.42 -14.77 0.04
C VAL A 754 -17.34 -15.48 -0.79
N GLY A 755 -16.31 -14.74 -1.22
CA GLY A 755 -15.17 -15.29 -1.98
C GLY A 755 -14.18 -16.10 -1.13
N VAL A 756 -14.27 -16.04 0.20
CA VAL A 756 -13.34 -16.72 1.10
C VAL A 756 -13.71 -18.20 1.21
N SER A 757 -12.83 -19.08 0.72
CA SER A 757 -13.03 -20.52 0.81
C SER A 757 -12.45 -21.07 2.12
N PRO A 758 -13.16 -21.95 2.85
CA PRO A 758 -12.62 -22.59 4.04
C PRO A 758 -11.36 -23.40 3.75
N LEU A 759 -10.34 -23.26 4.59
CA LEU A 759 -9.13 -24.08 4.52
C LEU A 759 -9.37 -25.46 5.15
N GLY A 760 -8.71 -26.49 4.61
CA GLY A 760 -8.74 -27.85 5.16
C GLY A 760 -8.05 -27.94 6.53
N LYS A 761 -8.57 -28.79 7.43
CA LYS A 761 -8.01 -28.99 8.78
C LYS A 761 -6.67 -29.73 8.80
N THR A 762 -6.52 -30.68 7.88
CA THR A 762 -5.33 -31.50 7.73
C THR A 762 -4.93 -31.47 6.27
N ILE A 763 -3.64 -31.31 6.04
CA ILE A 763 -3.05 -31.26 4.70
C ILE A 763 -2.34 -32.59 4.49
N THR A 764 -2.86 -33.42 3.60
CA THR A 764 -2.16 -34.64 3.17
C THR A 764 -1.23 -34.26 2.03
N ARG A 765 0.08 -34.50 2.19
CA ARG A 765 1.05 -34.22 1.13
C ARG A 765 0.81 -35.07 -0.10
N LYS A 766 1.24 -34.60 -1.27
CA LYS A 766 1.04 -35.29 -2.58
C LYS A 766 1.61 -36.71 -2.64
N ASN A 767 2.61 -37.05 -1.81
CA ASN A 767 3.13 -38.42 -1.69
C ASN A 767 2.24 -39.34 -0.83
N GLY A 768 1.27 -38.80 -0.09
CA GLY A 768 0.40 -39.54 0.83
C GLY A 768 1.09 -40.09 2.08
N GLU A 769 2.40 -39.83 2.25
CA GLU A 769 3.21 -40.43 3.31
C GLU A 769 3.13 -39.65 4.63
N THR A 770 2.73 -38.37 4.58
CA THR A 770 2.64 -37.53 5.77
C THR A 770 1.42 -36.61 5.77
N GLY A 771 0.84 -36.38 6.94
CA GLY A 771 -0.19 -35.38 7.20
C GLY A 771 0.35 -34.22 8.02
N VAL A 772 -0.08 -32.99 7.72
CA VAL A 772 0.33 -31.77 8.44
C VAL A 772 -0.88 -31.05 9.02
N ARG A 773 -0.75 -30.55 10.25
CA ARG A 773 -1.68 -29.61 10.88
C ARG A 773 -0.92 -28.58 11.72
N PHE A 774 -1.49 -27.37 11.83
CA PHE A 774 -0.91 -26.28 12.60
C PHE A 774 -1.83 -25.86 13.73
N GLU A 775 -1.26 -25.68 14.92
CA GLU A 775 -1.94 -25.19 16.11
C GLU A 775 -1.21 -23.96 16.66
N ALA A 776 -1.96 -22.94 17.05
CA ALA A 776 -1.42 -21.73 17.65
C ALA A 776 -1.26 -21.88 19.15
N SER A 777 -0.08 -21.54 19.67
CA SER A 777 0.13 -21.42 21.10
C SER A 777 -0.05 -19.96 21.53
N VAL A 778 -1.02 -19.73 22.40
CA VAL A 778 -1.36 -18.41 22.96
C VAL A 778 -1.06 -18.45 24.46
N PRO A 779 -0.07 -17.68 24.96
CA PRO A 779 0.20 -17.59 26.39
C PRO A 779 -1.01 -17.06 27.15
N ALA A 780 -1.27 -17.57 28.36
CA ALA A 780 -2.38 -17.08 29.18
C ALA A 780 -2.23 -15.61 29.61
N SER A 781 -0.99 -15.09 29.62
CA SER A 781 -0.65 -13.73 30.01
C SER A 781 -0.90 -12.68 28.94
N GLU A 782 -0.99 -13.07 27.66
CA GLU A 782 -0.92 -12.13 26.54
C GLU A 782 -1.93 -12.49 25.43
N PRO A 783 -2.65 -11.51 24.86
CA PRO A 783 -3.60 -11.75 23.77
C PRO A 783 -2.87 -11.86 22.41
N GLN A 784 -1.82 -12.67 22.32
CA GLN A 784 -1.04 -12.85 21.09
C GLN A 784 -0.55 -14.29 20.89
N ILE A 785 -0.38 -14.68 19.63
CA ILE A 785 0.27 -15.94 19.28
C ILE A 785 1.79 -15.72 19.33
N THR A 786 2.51 -16.55 20.07
CA THR A 786 3.98 -16.44 20.21
C THR A 786 4.74 -17.58 19.55
N SER A 787 4.07 -18.72 19.34
CA SER A 787 4.65 -19.89 18.68
C SER A 787 3.59 -20.70 17.93
N LEU A 788 4.04 -21.44 16.92
CA LEU A 788 3.24 -22.41 16.19
C LEU A 788 3.70 -23.83 16.51
N VAL A 789 2.72 -24.70 16.74
CA VAL A 789 2.92 -26.14 16.77
C VAL A 789 2.67 -26.67 15.38
N GLY A 790 3.73 -27.04 14.68
CA GLY A 790 3.63 -27.83 13.47
C GLY A 790 3.60 -29.31 13.82
N HIS A 791 2.49 -29.98 13.52
CA HIS A 791 2.29 -31.40 13.80
C HIS A 791 2.38 -32.20 12.49
N LEU A 792 3.30 -33.16 12.46
CA LEU A 792 3.57 -34.02 11.32
C LEU A 792 3.23 -35.48 11.66
N ASP A 793 2.17 -35.99 11.05
CA ASP A 793 1.79 -37.40 11.07
C ASP A 793 2.58 -38.18 10.03
N PHE A 794 3.20 -39.30 10.43
CA PHE A 794 3.83 -40.24 9.51
C PHE A 794 2.81 -41.33 9.16
N LEU A 795 2.29 -41.28 7.95
CA LEU A 795 1.29 -42.23 7.44
C LEU A 795 1.96 -43.45 6.80
N GLY A 796 3.09 -43.23 6.11
CA GLY A 796 3.88 -44.26 5.43
C GLY A 796 4.66 -45.18 6.38
N GLU A 797 4.94 -46.41 5.94
CA GLU A 797 5.61 -47.44 6.76
C GLU A 797 7.03 -47.05 7.16
N ARG A 798 7.79 -46.43 6.26
CA ARG A 798 9.18 -46.01 6.50
C ARG A 798 9.29 -45.04 7.67
N GLY A 799 8.51 -43.96 7.66
CA GLY A 799 8.48 -42.98 8.75
C GLY A 799 8.02 -43.57 10.09
N LYS A 800 6.97 -44.39 10.07
CA LYS A 800 6.50 -45.11 11.27
C LYS A 800 7.56 -46.04 11.84
N LYS A 801 8.30 -46.74 10.98
CA LYS A 801 9.38 -47.64 11.38
C LYS A 801 10.53 -46.86 12.03
N LEU A 802 10.99 -45.76 11.41
CA LEU A 802 12.04 -44.89 11.99
C LEU A 802 11.67 -44.39 13.40
N LEU A 803 10.39 -44.02 13.60
CA LEU A 803 9.90 -43.62 14.93
C LEU A 803 9.88 -44.78 15.93
N LYS A 804 9.41 -45.97 15.54
CA LYS A 804 9.39 -47.17 16.38
C LYS A 804 10.79 -47.66 16.75
N ASP A 805 11.71 -47.62 15.80
CA ASP A 805 13.11 -48.06 15.93
C ASP A 805 13.98 -47.06 16.73
N LYS A 806 13.37 -46.00 17.26
CA LYS A 806 14.04 -44.98 18.08
C LYS A 806 15.20 -44.26 17.37
N ALA A 807 15.09 -44.08 16.05
CA ALA A 807 16.07 -43.32 15.29
C ALA A 807 16.26 -41.90 15.88
N PRO A 808 17.51 -41.38 15.94
CA PRO A 808 17.79 -40.06 16.45
C PRO A 808 17.20 -38.99 15.51
N ILE A 809 16.61 -37.95 16.10
CA ILE A 809 15.97 -36.86 15.37
C ILE A 809 16.78 -35.57 15.56
N GLU A 810 17.12 -34.92 14.46
CA GLU A 810 17.75 -33.60 14.43
C GLU A 810 16.82 -32.62 13.68
N LEU A 811 16.65 -31.41 14.23
CA LEU A 811 15.96 -30.33 13.53
C LEU A 811 16.94 -29.53 12.66
N LYS A 812 16.57 -29.22 11.42
CA LYS A 812 17.37 -28.37 10.51
C LYS A 812 16.52 -27.22 9.98
N GLN A 813 16.97 -25.99 10.20
CA GLN A 813 16.32 -24.81 9.61
C GLN A 813 16.80 -24.66 8.16
N MET A 814 15.88 -24.83 7.20
CA MET A 814 16.18 -24.77 5.77
C MET A 814 15.83 -23.41 5.15
N SER A 815 14.84 -22.73 5.73
CA SER A 815 14.42 -21.37 5.39
C SER A 815 13.72 -20.75 6.60
N PRO A 816 13.37 -19.44 6.58
CA PRO A 816 12.54 -18.85 7.62
C PRO A 816 11.21 -19.58 7.84
N PHE A 817 10.70 -20.26 6.82
CA PHE A 817 9.41 -20.94 6.83
C PHE A 817 9.53 -22.46 6.97
N SER A 818 10.74 -23.03 7.06
CA SER A 818 10.90 -24.48 7.03
C SER A 818 11.88 -24.99 8.07
N ILE A 819 11.36 -25.86 8.94
CA ILE A 819 12.15 -26.66 9.88
C ILE A 819 11.96 -28.13 9.48
N SER A 820 13.04 -28.80 9.12
CA SER A 820 13.05 -30.20 8.70
C SER A 820 13.42 -31.14 9.85
N ILE A 821 12.75 -32.28 9.88
CA ILE A 821 13.02 -33.41 10.79
C ILE A 821 13.93 -34.38 10.04
N ALA A 822 15.19 -34.47 10.45
CA ALA A 822 16.15 -35.43 9.91
C ALA A 822 16.29 -36.64 10.84
N PHE A 823 16.14 -37.85 10.30
CA PHE A 823 16.41 -39.09 11.04
C PHE A 823 17.85 -39.57 10.78
N GLY A 824 18.70 -39.47 11.81
CA GLY A 824 20.13 -39.82 11.72
C GLY A 824 20.90 -38.99 10.68
N ASN A 825 22.01 -39.54 10.18
CA ASN A 825 22.89 -38.85 9.22
C ASN A 825 22.54 -39.11 7.75
N SER A 826 21.40 -39.77 7.49
CA SER A 826 20.94 -40.13 6.15
C SER A 826 20.37 -38.90 5.44
N LYS A 827 20.90 -38.58 4.24
CA LYS A 827 20.33 -37.53 3.38
C LYS A 827 18.93 -37.89 2.82
N SER A 828 18.51 -39.16 2.92
CA SER A 828 17.22 -39.62 2.37
C SER A 828 16.05 -39.59 3.35
N ASP A 829 16.28 -39.31 4.64
CA ASP A 829 15.26 -39.39 5.69
C ASP A 829 15.00 -38.01 6.33
N ILE A 830 14.75 -37.02 5.47
CA ILE A 830 14.47 -35.63 5.83
C ILE A 830 13.02 -35.31 5.49
N TYR A 831 12.25 -34.93 6.51
CA TYR A 831 10.83 -34.57 6.36
C TYR A 831 10.67 -33.08 6.71
N PRO A 832 10.51 -32.19 5.70
CA PRO A 832 10.35 -30.76 5.96
C PRO A 832 9.00 -30.47 6.59
N LEU A 833 8.90 -29.38 7.36
CA LEU A 833 7.63 -28.84 7.84
C LEU A 833 7.59 -27.36 7.46
N HIS A 834 6.58 -26.97 6.67
CA HIS A 834 6.49 -25.63 6.06
C HIS A 834 5.47 -24.77 6.80
N PHE A 835 5.96 -23.83 7.61
CA PHE A 835 5.15 -22.92 8.41
C PHE A 835 4.59 -21.77 7.56
N PRO A 836 3.38 -21.27 7.86
CA PRO A 836 2.77 -20.15 7.14
C PRO A 836 3.34 -18.76 7.52
N ILE A 837 4.25 -18.71 8.48
CA ILE A 837 4.88 -17.50 9.02
C ILE A 837 6.33 -17.83 9.39
N PRO A 838 7.27 -16.86 9.35
CA PRO A 838 8.63 -17.11 9.77
C PRO A 838 8.73 -17.58 11.23
N VAL A 839 9.47 -18.65 11.44
CA VAL A 839 9.73 -19.26 12.76
C VAL A 839 11.22 -19.50 12.97
N SER A 840 11.68 -19.51 14.21
CA SER A 840 13.08 -19.85 14.55
C SER A 840 13.18 -21.31 14.99
N LYS A 841 14.24 -22.02 14.55
CA LYS A 841 14.64 -23.27 15.18
C LYS A 841 15.20 -23.02 16.59
N GLU A 842 15.81 -21.87 16.82
CA GLU A 842 16.32 -21.45 18.13
C GLU A 842 15.15 -21.34 19.13
N GLY A 843 15.24 -22.08 20.23
CA GLY A 843 14.16 -22.15 21.22
C GLY A 843 13.00 -23.09 20.84
N ALA A 844 13.04 -23.73 19.66
CA ALA A 844 12.04 -24.71 19.27
C ALA A 844 12.11 -25.98 20.13
N LYS A 845 10.95 -26.58 20.42
CA LYS A 845 10.82 -27.81 21.21
C LYS A 845 10.17 -28.91 20.39
N THR A 846 10.54 -30.17 20.65
CA THR A 846 9.96 -31.32 19.96
C THR A 846 9.13 -32.19 20.91
N ARG A 847 7.93 -32.60 20.48
CA ARG A 847 7.16 -33.69 21.13
C ARG A 847 7.08 -34.87 20.16
N ILE A 848 7.48 -36.06 20.60
CA ILE A 848 7.61 -37.24 19.73
C ILE A 848 6.71 -38.35 20.27
N ALA A 849 5.76 -38.81 19.45
CA ALA A 849 4.89 -39.91 19.81
C ALA A 849 5.17 -41.12 18.90
N ARG A 850 6.00 -42.03 19.40
CA ARG A 850 6.53 -43.16 18.63
C ARG A 850 5.48 -44.23 18.30
N THR A 851 4.51 -44.45 19.20
CA THR A 851 3.46 -45.46 19.03
C THR A 851 2.36 -44.99 18.08
N SER A 852 1.89 -43.75 18.24
CA SER A 852 0.88 -43.14 17.38
C SER A 852 1.45 -42.59 16.07
N GLY A 853 2.78 -42.43 15.97
CA GLY A 853 3.48 -42.16 14.70
C GLY A 853 3.50 -40.70 14.28
N TYR A 854 3.72 -39.77 15.20
CA TYR A 854 3.82 -38.34 14.88
C TYR A 854 4.97 -37.62 15.59
N VAL A 855 5.36 -36.47 15.03
CA VAL A 855 6.29 -35.52 15.63
C VAL A 855 5.67 -34.12 15.58
N GLU A 856 5.79 -33.39 16.68
CA GLU A 856 5.41 -31.99 16.77
C GLU A 856 6.64 -31.12 17.00
N ILE A 857 6.69 -29.98 16.30
CA ILE A 857 7.67 -28.92 16.48
C ILE A 857 6.92 -27.70 16.99
N ILE A 858 7.22 -27.28 18.21
CA ILE A 858 6.73 -26.02 18.80
C ILE A 858 7.80 -24.97 18.48
N ALA A 859 7.57 -24.16 17.45
CA ALA A 859 8.54 -23.19 16.97
C ALA A 859 8.09 -21.75 17.32
N PRO A 860 8.92 -20.96 18.02
CA PRO A 860 8.62 -19.55 18.25
C PRO A 860 8.64 -18.76 16.94
N PHE A 861 7.88 -17.66 16.89
CA PHE A 861 7.99 -16.71 15.78
C PHE A 861 9.43 -16.20 15.66
N ALA A 862 9.90 -16.05 14.42
CA ALA A 862 11.17 -15.40 14.17
C ALA A 862 11.04 -13.89 14.47
N SER A 863 12.14 -13.27 14.87
CA SER A 863 12.26 -11.83 15.04
C SER A 863 13.01 -11.24 13.84
N PRO A 864 12.46 -10.23 13.14
CA PRO A 864 13.14 -9.61 11.99
C PRO A 864 14.53 -9.07 12.29
N LEU A 865 14.80 -8.69 13.54
CA LEU A 865 16.06 -8.06 13.95
C LEU A 865 17.07 -9.02 14.57
N SER A 866 16.63 -10.16 15.12
CA SER A 866 17.48 -11.04 15.93
C SER A 866 17.51 -12.51 15.50
N SER A 867 16.58 -12.98 14.65
CA SER A 867 16.60 -14.36 14.17
C SER A 867 17.58 -14.53 13.01
N GLU A 868 18.54 -15.44 13.16
CA GLU A 868 19.58 -15.72 12.16
C GLU A 868 18.99 -16.17 10.82
N CYS A 869 17.88 -16.93 10.83
CA CYS A 869 17.22 -17.40 9.61
C CYS A 869 16.72 -16.26 8.70
N LEU A 870 16.51 -15.06 9.25
CA LEU A 870 16.14 -13.86 8.50
C LEU A 870 17.36 -12.99 8.16
N GLY A 871 18.57 -13.33 8.62
CA GLY A 871 19.79 -12.55 8.41
C GLY A 871 20.10 -12.29 6.94
N ASP A 872 19.93 -13.28 6.06
CA ASP A 872 20.17 -13.15 4.61
C ASP A 872 18.89 -13.11 3.75
N PHE A 873 17.72 -12.94 4.39
CA PHE A 873 16.41 -12.91 3.72
C PHE A 873 16.09 -11.54 3.12
N VAL A 874 16.90 -11.13 2.13
CA VAL A 874 16.81 -9.85 1.40
C VAL A 874 16.38 -10.13 -0.03
N PHE A 875 15.35 -9.42 -0.51
CA PHE A 875 14.79 -9.57 -1.86
C PHE A 875 14.59 -11.03 -2.32
N PRO A 876 13.91 -11.87 -1.51
CA PRO A 876 13.70 -13.27 -1.86
C PRO A 876 12.99 -13.41 -3.21
N SER A 877 13.34 -14.47 -3.94
CA SER A 877 12.75 -14.80 -5.23
C SER A 877 12.25 -16.24 -5.23
N TYR A 878 11.13 -16.49 -5.89
CA TYR A 878 10.59 -17.84 -6.11
C TYR A 878 10.27 -18.09 -7.57
N LEU A 879 10.14 -19.36 -7.92
CA LEU A 879 9.63 -19.78 -9.22
C LEU A 879 8.12 -19.98 -9.10
N SER A 880 7.35 -19.35 -9.98
CA SER A 880 5.90 -19.53 -10.07
C SER A 880 5.50 -20.95 -10.46
N SER A 881 4.18 -21.20 -10.48
CA SER A 881 3.58 -22.42 -11.02
C SER A 881 4.06 -22.71 -12.47
N SER A 882 4.18 -21.64 -13.28
CA SER A 882 4.70 -21.64 -14.65
C SER A 882 6.23 -21.56 -14.74
N ARG A 883 6.94 -21.66 -13.61
CA ARG A 883 8.41 -21.63 -13.49
C ARG A 883 9.03 -20.31 -13.95
N VAL A 884 8.28 -19.21 -13.80
CA VAL A 884 8.76 -17.84 -14.02
C VAL A 884 9.37 -17.33 -12.72
N PRO A 885 10.60 -16.80 -12.74
CA PRO A 885 11.19 -16.06 -11.62
C PRO A 885 10.31 -14.89 -11.16
N ALA A 886 10.12 -14.78 -9.85
CA ALA A 886 9.34 -13.73 -9.23
C ALA A 886 10.04 -13.25 -7.96
N ALA A 887 10.52 -12.00 -7.99
CA ALA A 887 11.02 -11.34 -6.79
C ALA A 887 9.83 -10.85 -5.93
N LEU A 888 9.89 -11.08 -4.62
CA LEU A 888 8.73 -10.86 -3.75
C LEU A 888 8.56 -9.41 -3.28
N ASN A 889 9.63 -8.63 -3.23
CA ASN A 889 9.63 -7.21 -2.84
C ASN A 889 10.65 -6.37 -3.63
N MET A 890 11.02 -6.81 -4.83
CA MET A 890 11.80 -6.00 -5.75
C MET A 890 10.87 -5.45 -6.84
N PRO A 891 10.54 -4.15 -6.84
CA PRO A 891 9.66 -3.58 -7.87
C PRO A 891 10.35 -3.52 -9.23
N HIS A 892 9.69 -3.98 -10.29
CA HIS A 892 10.22 -4.00 -11.65
C HIS A 892 10.23 -2.60 -12.28
N THR A 893 11.24 -2.33 -13.12
CA THR A 893 11.43 -1.05 -13.81
C THR A 893 12.09 -1.23 -15.17
N ASN A 894 11.94 -0.23 -16.05
CA ASN A 894 12.58 -0.21 -17.36
C ASN A 894 13.74 0.79 -17.35
N LEU A 895 14.97 0.30 -17.23
CA LEU A 895 16.16 1.15 -17.12
C LEU A 895 16.35 2.08 -18.32
N ASP A 896 15.92 1.68 -19.53
CA ASP A 896 16.06 2.50 -20.75
C ASP A 896 15.19 3.76 -20.72
N LYS A 897 14.19 3.80 -19.82
CA LYS A 897 13.26 4.92 -19.66
C LYS A 897 13.67 5.88 -18.54
N LEU A 898 14.63 5.50 -17.70
CA LEU A 898 15.05 6.27 -16.54
C LEU A 898 16.11 7.32 -16.91
N PRO A 899 16.02 8.56 -16.38
CA PRO A 899 17.01 9.62 -16.60
C PRO A 899 18.42 9.21 -16.13
N ILE A 900 19.45 9.65 -16.86
CA ILE A 900 20.86 9.33 -16.63
C ILE A 900 21.53 10.52 -15.94
N LEU A 901 22.21 10.27 -14.82
CA LEU A 901 23.00 11.27 -14.12
C LEU A 901 24.34 11.53 -14.83
N ASP A 902 24.74 12.79 -14.85
CA ASP A 902 26.05 13.24 -15.33
C ASP A 902 27.09 13.10 -14.23
N VAL A 903 27.86 12.00 -14.26
CA VAL A 903 28.86 11.66 -13.23
C VAL A 903 30.07 12.59 -13.21
N ASP A 904 30.28 13.40 -14.25
CA ASP A 904 31.37 14.37 -14.30
C ASP A 904 31.06 15.60 -13.44
N LYS A 905 29.78 15.89 -13.18
CA LYS A 905 29.32 16.99 -12.32
C LYS A 905 29.31 16.62 -10.83
N LYS A 906 30.46 16.15 -10.33
CA LYS A 906 30.63 15.63 -8.96
C LYS A 906 30.07 16.53 -7.85
N LYS A 907 30.24 17.85 -7.96
CA LYS A 907 29.71 18.80 -6.97
C LYS A 907 28.17 18.79 -6.90
N GLU A 908 27.51 18.61 -8.03
CA GLU A 908 26.04 18.57 -8.13
C GLU A 908 25.49 17.21 -7.67
N LEU A 909 26.33 16.17 -7.61
CA LEU A 909 25.97 14.82 -7.16
C LEU A 909 26.19 14.56 -5.67
N SER A 910 26.62 15.55 -4.87
CA SER A 910 26.93 15.36 -3.45
C SER A 910 25.76 14.82 -2.62
N TRP A 911 24.51 15.03 -3.06
CA TRP A 911 23.31 14.48 -2.42
C TRP A 911 23.26 12.95 -2.48
N LEU A 912 23.95 12.31 -3.44
CA LEU A 912 24.02 10.85 -3.54
C LEU A 912 24.70 10.25 -2.31
N THR A 913 25.74 10.89 -1.77
CA THR A 913 26.37 10.48 -0.51
C THR A 913 25.38 10.49 0.64
N THR A 914 24.48 11.49 0.68
CA THR A 914 23.42 11.53 1.69
C THR A 914 22.46 10.37 1.48
N LEU A 915 21.90 10.21 0.27
CA LEU A 915 20.97 9.14 -0.06
C LEU A 915 21.51 7.75 0.33
N THR A 916 22.73 7.42 -0.08
CA THR A 916 23.34 6.12 0.19
C THR A 916 23.74 5.95 1.66
N SER A 917 24.01 7.02 2.40
CA SER A 917 24.26 6.95 3.86
C SER A 917 22.98 6.65 4.67
N PHE A 918 21.81 6.97 4.12
CA PHE A 918 20.50 6.67 4.73
C PHE A 918 20.00 5.25 4.44
N GLN A 919 20.73 4.45 3.65
CA GLN A 919 20.43 3.03 3.51
C GLN A 919 20.65 2.26 4.84
N PHE A 920 21.50 2.80 5.73
CA PHE A 920 21.77 2.28 7.06
C PHE A 920 20.78 2.83 8.08
N SER A 921 20.10 1.95 8.80
CA SER A 921 19.30 2.31 9.97
C SER A 921 20.16 2.81 11.13
N SER A 922 19.55 3.34 12.18
CA SER A 922 20.28 3.72 13.42
C SER A 922 21.06 2.54 14.00
N ARG A 923 20.48 1.33 14.01
CA ARG A 923 21.13 0.10 14.47
C ARG A 923 22.32 -0.28 13.61
N GLU A 924 22.15 -0.29 12.29
CA GLU A 924 23.22 -0.67 11.35
C GLU A 924 24.39 0.33 11.39
N ARG A 925 24.11 1.64 11.58
CA ARG A 925 25.17 2.64 11.83
C ARG A 925 26.00 2.32 13.06
N HIS A 926 25.35 1.95 14.17
CA HIS A 926 26.06 1.56 15.39
C HIS A 926 26.92 0.31 15.21
N ILE A 927 26.43 -0.67 14.44
CA ILE A 927 27.21 -1.86 14.07
C ILE A 927 28.46 -1.45 13.29
N ARG A 928 28.34 -0.55 12.31
CA ARG A 928 29.47 -0.03 11.53
C ARG A 928 30.49 0.70 12.40
N ASP A 929 30.03 1.59 13.28
CA ASP A 929 30.91 2.44 14.12
C ASP A 929 31.74 1.63 15.13
N ARG A 930 31.26 0.45 15.51
CA ARG A 930 31.91 -0.45 16.49
C ARG A 930 32.80 -1.51 15.86
N ARG A 931 32.97 -1.50 14.54
CA ARG A 931 33.85 -2.46 13.85
C ARG A 931 35.28 -2.35 14.36
N THR A 932 35.90 -3.50 14.62
CA THR A 932 37.32 -3.62 14.98
C THR A 932 37.94 -4.73 14.14
N GLY A 933 39.24 -4.67 13.83
CA GLY A 933 39.91 -5.72 13.05
C GLY A 933 39.68 -5.62 11.53
N THR A 934 39.15 -6.70 10.91
CA THR A 934 39.04 -6.89 9.45
C THR A 934 38.12 -5.90 8.72
N GLY A 935 37.28 -5.17 9.46
CA GLY A 935 36.32 -4.21 8.89
C GLY A 935 34.99 -4.82 8.42
N ILE A 936 34.82 -6.15 8.51
CA ILE A 936 33.58 -6.88 8.18
C ILE A 936 32.78 -7.15 9.48
N SER A 937 31.47 -6.92 9.45
CA SER A 937 30.54 -7.19 10.57
C SER A 937 30.10 -8.66 10.58
N SER A 938 29.60 -9.17 11.71
CA SER A 938 28.86 -10.45 11.73
C SER A 938 27.45 -10.34 11.11
N ASP A 939 26.97 -9.12 10.83
CA ASP A 939 25.67 -8.87 10.21
C ASP A 939 25.80 -8.78 8.68
N PRO A 940 25.32 -9.79 7.92
CA PRO A 940 25.52 -9.84 6.47
C PRO A 940 24.78 -8.71 5.74
N ARG A 941 23.67 -8.20 6.28
CA ARG A 941 22.91 -7.07 5.69
C ARG A 941 23.72 -5.79 5.71
N THR A 942 24.35 -5.47 6.85
CA THR A 942 25.20 -4.29 6.99
C THR A 942 26.39 -4.37 6.04
N ASN A 943 27.01 -5.56 5.89
CA ASN A 943 28.12 -5.76 4.95
C ASN A 943 27.68 -5.62 3.49
N PHE A 944 26.56 -6.26 3.11
CA PHE A 944 25.98 -6.12 1.78
C PHE A 944 25.67 -4.65 1.44
N LYS A 945 25.11 -3.89 2.39
CA LYS A 945 24.90 -2.45 2.22
C LYS A 945 26.23 -1.70 2.11
N ASP A 946 27.29 -2.05 2.83
CA ASP A 946 28.63 -1.48 2.62
C ASP A 946 29.15 -1.67 1.20
N SER A 947 28.97 -2.87 0.66
CA SER A 947 29.32 -3.19 -0.72
C SER A 947 28.54 -2.31 -1.68
N LEU A 948 27.22 -2.13 -1.48
CA LEU A 948 26.42 -1.19 -2.26
C LEU A 948 26.92 0.26 -2.14
N LEU A 949 27.18 0.74 -0.92
CA LEU A 949 27.70 2.10 -0.68
C LEU A 949 28.99 2.33 -1.47
N THR A 950 29.92 1.37 -1.39
CA THR A 950 31.21 1.40 -2.08
C THR A 950 31.01 1.50 -3.59
N MET A 951 30.12 0.67 -4.15
CA MET A 951 29.81 0.69 -5.58
C MET A 951 29.26 2.05 -6.03
N PHE A 952 28.31 2.64 -5.30
CA PHE A 952 27.76 3.96 -5.64
C PHE A 952 28.80 5.08 -5.52
N MET A 953 29.65 5.07 -4.49
CA MET A 953 30.67 6.11 -4.29
C MET A 953 31.75 6.08 -5.37
N LEU A 954 32.19 4.89 -5.78
CA LEU A 954 33.18 4.71 -6.83
C LEU A 954 32.61 4.93 -8.23
N ALA A 955 31.40 4.45 -8.52
CA ALA A 955 30.76 4.68 -9.82
C ALA A 955 30.49 6.17 -10.09
N SER A 956 30.17 6.94 -9.03
CA SER A 956 29.95 8.39 -9.12
C SER A 956 31.23 9.22 -9.03
N GLY A 957 32.35 8.62 -8.60
CA GLY A 957 33.60 9.35 -8.37
C GLY A 957 33.57 10.30 -7.17
N LEU A 958 32.61 10.14 -6.25
CA LEU A 958 32.42 11.00 -5.07
C LEU A 958 33.40 10.66 -3.94
N GLN A 959 33.77 9.38 -3.78
CA GLN A 959 34.76 8.93 -2.80
C GLN A 959 35.59 7.79 -3.38
N GLY A 960 36.90 7.76 -3.09
CA GLY A 960 37.74 6.59 -3.33
C GLY A 960 38.23 6.35 -4.77
N GLY A 961 38.25 7.37 -5.63
CA GLY A 961 38.54 7.20 -7.07
C GLY A 961 37.25 7.13 -7.90
N GLN A 962 37.34 6.83 -9.20
CA GLN A 962 36.17 6.67 -10.06
C GLN A 962 36.32 5.44 -10.96
N THR A 963 35.52 4.41 -10.71
CA THR A 963 35.47 3.20 -11.53
C THR A 963 34.06 2.63 -11.59
N GLY A 964 33.71 2.05 -12.73
CA GLY A 964 32.49 1.24 -12.92
C GLY A 964 32.75 -0.26 -12.86
N LEU A 965 33.99 -0.70 -12.59
CA LEU A 965 34.41 -2.10 -12.59
C LEU A 965 34.50 -2.64 -11.16
N PHE A 966 33.76 -3.69 -10.87
CA PHE A 966 33.71 -4.30 -9.55
C PHE A 966 33.83 -5.83 -9.62
N THR A 967 34.54 -6.42 -8.67
CA THR A 967 34.47 -7.87 -8.42
C THR A 967 34.01 -8.13 -6.99
N ILE A 968 33.09 -9.09 -6.82
CA ILE A 968 32.80 -9.67 -5.51
C ILE A 968 33.82 -10.79 -5.29
N SER A 969 34.69 -10.61 -4.30
CA SER A 969 35.86 -11.46 -4.08
C SER A 969 35.85 -12.07 -2.68
N HIS A 970 36.12 -13.38 -2.60
CA HIS A 970 36.31 -14.11 -1.36
C HIS A 970 37.73 -14.72 -1.36
N PRO A 971 38.71 -14.08 -0.68
CA PRO A 971 40.11 -14.49 -0.73
C PRO A 971 40.36 -15.96 -0.35
N GLU A 972 39.56 -16.51 0.58
CA GLU A 972 39.70 -17.90 1.04
C GLU A 972 38.93 -18.93 0.20
N ARG A 973 38.12 -18.50 -0.80
CA ARG A 973 37.25 -19.40 -1.60
C ARG A 973 37.47 -19.28 -3.12
N GLY A 974 38.71 -19.01 -3.53
CA GLY A 974 39.08 -18.97 -4.95
C GLY A 974 39.09 -17.56 -5.55
N GLY A 975 39.00 -16.50 -4.73
CA GLY A 975 39.17 -15.12 -5.17
C GLY A 975 37.88 -14.55 -5.77
N ASN A 976 37.91 -14.16 -7.04
CA ASN A 976 36.79 -13.47 -7.69
C ASN A 976 35.66 -14.46 -8.03
N HIS A 977 34.43 -14.17 -7.59
CA HIS A 977 33.24 -14.99 -7.90
C HIS A 977 32.28 -14.33 -8.88
N ILE A 978 32.13 -13.00 -8.79
CA ILE A 978 31.17 -12.25 -9.59
C ILE A 978 31.87 -10.99 -10.11
N LEU A 979 31.82 -10.78 -11.42
CA LEU A 979 32.28 -9.55 -12.06
C LEU A 979 31.08 -8.67 -12.41
N MET A 980 31.17 -7.36 -12.14
CA MET A 980 30.13 -6.39 -12.46
C MET A 980 30.71 -5.16 -13.16
N VAL A 981 29.95 -4.66 -14.14
CA VAL A 981 30.32 -3.50 -14.94
C VAL A 981 29.14 -2.52 -14.96
N VAL A 982 29.33 -1.34 -14.36
CA VAL A 982 28.34 -0.27 -14.28
C VAL A 982 28.45 0.63 -15.52
N SER A 983 27.33 0.78 -16.23
CA SER A 983 27.21 1.65 -17.39
C SER A 983 26.77 3.06 -17.00
N ALA A 984 25.79 3.19 -16.09
CA ALA A 984 25.22 4.47 -15.71
C ALA A 984 24.61 4.46 -14.31
N ILE A 985 24.50 5.65 -13.70
CA ILE A 985 23.65 5.89 -12.53
C ILE A 985 22.37 6.58 -13.02
N ARG A 986 21.21 5.99 -12.73
CA ARG A 986 19.91 6.48 -13.20
C ARG A 986 19.01 6.93 -12.05
N LEU A 987 18.15 7.91 -12.31
CA LEU A 987 17.10 8.34 -11.37
C LEU A 987 15.91 7.38 -11.45
N ASP A 988 15.50 6.81 -10.32
CA ASP A 988 14.32 5.96 -10.20
C ASP A 988 13.23 6.69 -9.41
N GLY A 989 12.31 7.31 -10.14
CA GLY A 989 11.28 8.19 -9.57
C GLY A 989 10.19 7.47 -8.79
N ASP A 990 9.84 6.23 -9.17
CA ASP A 990 8.84 5.40 -8.46
C ASP A 990 9.34 5.02 -7.06
N THR A 991 10.64 4.74 -6.94
CA THR A 991 11.28 4.39 -5.67
C THR A 991 11.92 5.58 -4.95
N ALA A 992 11.75 6.81 -5.46
CA ALA A 992 12.35 8.02 -4.90
C ALA A 992 13.88 7.92 -4.68
N SER A 993 14.57 7.17 -5.54
CA SER A 993 15.95 6.70 -5.33
C SER A 993 16.78 6.75 -6.62
N VAL A 994 17.92 6.07 -6.62
CA VAL A 994 18.79 5.85 -7.78
C VAL A 994 19.00 4.36 -8.02
N VAL A 995 19.46 4.02 -9.22
CA VAL A 995 19.81 2.66 -9.62
C VAL A 995 21.06 2.67 -10.49
N LEU A 996 21.97 1.70 -10.27
CA LEU A 996 23.05 1.41 -11.20
C LEU A 996 22.49 0.52 -12.32
N ASP A 997 22.62 0.99 -13.55
CA ASP A 997 22.42 0.19 -14.76
C ASP A 997 23.73 -0.56 -15.02
N ALA A 998 23.73 -1.86 -14.75
CA ALA A 998 24.94 -2.67 -14.73
C ALA A 998 24.78 -3.97 -15.53
N ALA A 999 25.90 -4.61 -15.80
CA ALA A 999 25.98 -5.97 -16.31
C ALA A 999 26.75 -6.86 -15.32
N VAL A 1000 26.35 -8.12 -15.17
CA VAL A 1000 26.99 -9.10 -14.29
C VAL A 1000 27.45 -10.33 -15.07
N ILE A 1001 28.63 -10.84 -14.71
CA ILE A 1001 29.18 -12.10 -15.18
C ILE A 1001 29.53 -12.97 -13.95
N PRO A 1002 28.70 -13.99 -13.64
CA PRO A 1002 29.07 -15.00 -12.65
C PRO A 1002 30.25 -15.85 -13.17
N LEU A 1003 31.35 -15.91 -12.44
CA LEU A 1003 32.54 -16.65 -12.85
C LEU A 1003 32.36 -18.14 -12.54
N THR A 1004 31.95 -18.90 -13.56
CA THR A 1004 31.75 -20.35 -13.47
C THR A 1004 33.00 -21.13 -13.87
N MET A 1005 33.16 -22.36 -13.37
CA MET A 1005 34.28 -23.23 -13.75
C MET A 1005 34.27 -23.55 -15.25
N ASP A 1006 33.09 -23.64 -15.86
CA ASP A 1006 32.94 -23.82 -17.31
C ASP A 1006 33.44 -22.60 -18.08
N LEU A 1007 33.05 -21.40 -17.63
CA LEU A 1007 33.48 -20.14 -18.25
C LEU A 1007 35.01 -19.97 -18.17
N MET A 1008 35.60 -20.25 -17.00
CA MET A 1008 37.05 -20.13 -16.81
C MET A 1008 37.84 -21.16 -17.63
N LYS A 1009 37.35 -22.41 -17.76
CA LYS A 1009 38.02 -23.46 -18.55
C LYS A 1009 37.84 -23.33 -20.06
N SER A 1010 36.78 -22.65 -20.50
CA SER A 1010 36.50 -22.46 -21.91
C SER A 1010 37.25 -21.28 -22.53
N HIS A 1011 37.98 -20.49 -21.72
CA HIS A 1011 38.78 -19.33 -22.15
C HIS A 1011 37.98 -18.27 -22.92
N ARG A 1012 36.64 -18.28 -22.80
CA ARG A 1012 35.74 -17.42 -23.60
C ARG A 1012 35.89 -15.92 -23.33
N ILE A 1013 36.36 -15.54 -22.14
CA ILE A 1013 36.52 -14.14 -21.72
C ILE A 1013 37.96 -13.80 -21.31
N GLU A 1014 38.93 -14.64 -21.65
CA GLU A 1014 40.32 -14.51 -21.19
C GLU A 1014 40.96 -13.17 -21.60
N GLU A 1015 40.77 -12.76 -22.86
CA GLU A 1015 41.29 -11.47 -23.36
C GLU A 1015 40.76 -10.28 -22.54
N PHE A 1016 39.47 -10.30 -22.20
CA PHE A 1016 38.86 -9.27 -21.37
C PHE A 1016 39.41 -9.28 -19.94
N LEU A 1017 39.66 -10.46 -19.35
CA LEU A 1017 40.24 -10.56 -18.00
C LEU A 1017 41.67 -9.99 -17.95
N LEU A 1018 42.49 -10.24 -18.98
CA LEU A 1018 43.84 -9.67 -19.09
C LEU A 1018 43.83 -8.14 -19.18
N VAL A 1019 42.81 -7.57 -19.80
CA VAL A 1019 42.60 -6.13 -19.87
C VAL A 1019 42.13 -5.59 -18.53
N LEU A 1020 41.24 -6.32 -17.86
CA LEU A 1020 40.73 -5.94 -16.54
C LEU A 1020 41.84 -5.86 -15.48
N GLU A 1021 42.87 -6.70 -15.55
CA GLU A 1021 44.06 -6.61 -14.68
C GLU A 1021 44.82 -5.27 -14.83
N ARG A 1022 44.68 -4.59 -15.97
CA ARG A 1022 45.33 -3.29 -16.25
C ARG A 1022 44.43 -2.10 -15.94
N LEU A 1023 43.14 -2.32 -15.69
CA LEU A 1023 42.17 -1.29 -15.37
C LEU A 1023 42.00 -1.17 -13.85
N GLU A 1024 41.54 -0.01 -13.38
CA GLU A 1024 41.21 0.20 -11.97
C GLU A 1024 39.91 -0.55 -11.62
N CYS A 1025 40.01 -1.84 -11.30
CA CYS A 1025 38.90 -2.67 -10.83
C CYS A 1025 38.84 -2.69 -9.30
N CYS A 1026 37.67 -2.42 -8.73
CA CYS A 1026 37.46 -2.49 -7.29
C CYS A 1026 37.08 -3.92 -6.86
N ALA A 1027 37.94 -4.57 -6.08
CA ALA A 1027 37.60 -5.83 -5.43
C ALA A 1027 36.87 -5.57 -4.10
N VAL A 1028 35.59 -5.93 -4.05
CA VAL A 1028 34.77 -5.93 -2.85
C VAL A 1028 35.00 -7.27 -2.12
N THR A 1029 35.77 -7.22 -1.04
CA THR A 1029 36.11 -8.39 -0.22
C THR A 1029 34.94 -8.74 0.70
N VAL A 1030 34.41 -9.97 0.57
CA VAL A 1030 33.24 -10.45 1.31
C VAL A 1030 33.58 -11.72 2.10
N ASP A 1031 32.78 -12.01 3.13
CA ASP A 1031 32.80 -13.28 3.85
C ASP A 1031 31.79 -14.29 3.26
N ASP A 1032 31.70 -15.49 3.84
CA ASP A 1032 30.77 -16.52 3.41
C ASP A 1032 29.32 -16.00 3.42
N ALA A 1033 28.88 -15.37 4.50
CA ALA A 1033 27.48 -14.95 4.68
C ALA A 1033 27.08 -13.88 3.65
N GLU A 1034 27.96 -12.89 3.41
CA GLU A 1034 27.74 -11.85 2.42
C GLU A 1034 27.83 -12.40 0.98
N LEU A 1035 28.74 -13.32 0.66
CA LEU A 1035 28.80 -13.95 -0.66
C LEU A 1035 27.52 -14.72 -0.97
N HIS A 1036 26.99 -15.49 -0.02
CA HIS A 1036 25.71 -16.19 -0.19
C HIS A 1036 24.57 -15.20 -0.38
N LEU A 1037 24.55 -14.10 0.37
CA LEU A 1037 23.57 -13.03 0.22
C LEU A 1037 23.61 -12.40 -1.17
N TRP A 1038 24.80 -12.07 -1.70
CA TRP A 1038 24.98 -11.61 -3.09
C TRP A 1038 24.42 -12.61 -4.10
N LYS A 1039 24.76 -13.90 -3.98
CA LYS A 1039 24.24 -14.96 -4.87
C LYS A 1039 22.71 -15.07 -4.79
N LYS A 1040 22.09 -14.91 -3.61
CA LYS A 1040 20.64 -14.95 -3.40
C LYS A 1040 19.90 -13.74 -3.97
N VAL A 1041 20.48 -12.55 -3.89
CA VAL A 1041 19.86 -11.28 -4.34
C VAL A 1041 19.98 -11.10 -5.86
N LEU A 1042 21.03 -11.65 -6.49
CA LEU A 1042 21.32 -11.42 -7.91
C LEU A 1042 20.16 -11.70 -8.87
N PRO A 1043 19.39 -12.80 -8.74
CA PRO A 1043 18.22 -13.04 -9.59
C PRO A 1043 17.18 -11.92 -9.50
N ALA A 1044 16.93 -11.37 -8.30
CA ALA A 1044 15.98 -10.27 -8.13
C ALA A 1044 16.44 -8.99 -8.85
N LEU A 1045 17.75 -8.70 -8.84
CA LEU A 1045 18.32 -7.54 -9.53
C LEU A 1045 18.26 -7.67 -11.06
N VAL A 1046 18.37 -8.89 -11.58
CA VAL A 1046 18.23 -9.20 -13.01
C VAL A 1046 16.75 -9.10 -13.43
N GLU A 1047 15.87 -9.80 -12.72
CA GLU A 1047 14.44 -9.81 -13.05
C GLU A 1047 13.81 -8.42 -12.94
N ARG A 1048 14.30 -7.57 -12.02
CA ARG A 1048 13.89 -6.17 -11.88
C ARG A 1048 13.88 -5.40 -13.20
N CYS A 1049 14.85 -5.63 -14.09
CA CYS A 1049 15.04 -4.80 -15.28
C CYS A 1049 15.10 -5.57 -16.61
N ARG A 1050 14.82 -6.88 -16.62
CA ARG A 1050 14.99 -7.67 -17.84
C ARG A 1050 14.11 -7.15 -18.98
N THR A 1051 14.66 -7.13 -20.17
CA THR A 1051 13.97 -6.71 -21.41
C THR A 1051 13.68 -7.88 -22.35
N TRP A 1052 14.01 -9.11 -21.94
CA TRP A 1052 13.81 -10.35 -22.69
C TRP A 1052 12.80 -11.28 -22.01
N SER A 1053 12.34 -12.30 -22.74
CA SER A 1053 11.48 -13.38 -22.21
C SER A 1053 12.29 -14.65 -21.94
N HIS A 1054 11.92 -15.41 -20.90
CA HIS A 1054 12.51 -16.74 -20.70
C HIS A 1054 12.08 -17.73 -21.78
N THR A 1055 13.05 -18.34 -22.44
CA THR A 1055 12.82 -19.32 -23.50
C THR A 1055 12.22 -20.62 -22.97
N ALA A 1056 11.75 -21.51 -23.84
CA ALA A 1056 11.31 -22.85 -23.44
C ALA A 1056 12.44 -23.72 -22.86
N LYS A 1057 13.70 -23.40 -23.20
CA LYS A 1057 14.91 -24.12 -22.73
C LYS A 1057 15.54 -23.51 -21.47
N CYS A 1058 14.92 -22.46 -20.90
CA CYS A 1058 15.39 -21.79 -19.69
C CYS A 1058 15.64 -22.79 -18.55
N GLU A 1059 16.76 -22.65 -17.86
CA GLU A 1059 17.18 -23.55 -16.79
C GLU A 1059 16.20 -23.56 -15.62
N TYR A 1060 15.54 -22.44 -15.34
CA TYR A 1060 14.48 -22.37 -14.31
C TYR A 1060 13.27 -23.25 -14.64
N LYS A 1061 13.02 -23.56 -15.91
CA LYS A 1061 11.92 -24.44 -16.34
C LYS A 1061 12.23 -25.92 -16.16
N LYS A 1062 13.48 -26.31 -15.87
CA LYS A 1062 13.85 -27.70 -15.58
C LYS A 1062 13.19 -28.16 -14.27
N LYS A 1063 12.74 -29.41 -14.23
CA LYS A 1063 12.16 -30.02 -13.03
C LYS A 1063 13.18 -30.01 -11.88
N GLY A 1064 12.78 -29.49 -10.73
CA GLY A 1064 13.64 -29.41 -9.55
C GLY A 1064 14.62 -28.23 -9.52
N ALA A 1065 14.65 -27.36 -10.54
CA ALA A 1065 15.48 -26.16 -10.49
C ALA A 1065 15.04 -25.21 -9.37
N THR A 1066 16.01 -24.51 -8.80
CA THR A 1066 15.84 -23.49 -7.75
C THR A 1066 16.10 -22.11 -8.33
N ILE A 1067 15.83 -21.08 -7.52
CA ILE A 1067 16.27 -19.71 -7.79
C ILE A 1067 16.97 -19.18 -6.51
N PRO A 1068 18.25 -18.78 -6.57
CA PRO A 1068 19.18 -18.96 -7.70
C PRO A 1068 19.38 -20.44 -8.11
N LEU A 1069 19.97 -20.68 -9.29
CA LEU A 1069 20.17 -22.05 -9.80
C LEU A 1069 21.13 -22.88 -8.93
N SER A 1070 22.17 -22.25 -8.39
CA SER A 1070 23.09 -22.84 -7.42
C SER A 1070 23.67 -21.75 -6.53
N LEU A 1071 24.03 -22.12 -5.30
CA LEU A 1071 24.82 -21.31 -4.38
C LEU A 1071 26.27 -21.79 -4.28
N GLU A 1072 26.60 -22.94 -4.89
CA GLU A 1072 27.93 -23.53 -4.86
C GLU A 1072 28.93 -22.71 -5.67
N ASP A 1073 30.22 -22.94 -5.43
CA ASP A 1073 31.29 -22.17 -6.09
C ASP A 1073 31.53 -22.65 -7.51
N GLY A 1074 31.61 -21.70 -8.44
CA GLY A 1074 31.88 -21.97 -9.84
C GLY A 1074 30.73 -22.69 -10.59
N GLU A 1075 29.59 -22.92 -9.95
CA GLU A 1075 28.39 -23.44 -10.60
C GLU A 1075 27.53 -22.33 -11.22
N GLN A 1076 26.58 -22.72 -12.08
CA GLN A 1076 25.69 -21.79 -12.76
C GLN A 1076 24.74 -21.12 -11.75
N LEU A 1077 24.81 -19.79 -11.65
CA LEU A 1077 24.02 -18.98 -10.72
C LEU A 1077 22.69 -18.48 -11.33
N LEU A 1078 22.76 -17.99 -12.57
CA LEU A 1078 21.65 -17.38 -13.32
C LEU A 1078 21.31 -18.20 -14.57
N CYS A 1079 20.06 -18.09 -15.05
CA CYS A 1079 19.68 -18.69 -16.33
C CYS A 1079 20.41 -18.01 -17.50
N SER A 1080 20.67 -18.75 -18.58
CA SER A 1080 21.38 -18.24 -19.76
C SER A 1080 20.52 -17.35 -20.66
N CYS A 1081 19.23 -17.17 -20.37
CA CYS A 1081 18.32 -16.38 -21.23
C CYS A 1081 18.71 -14.91 -21.34
N GLY A 1082 19.40 -14.37 -20.33
CA GLY A 1082 19.82 -12.96 -20.29
C GLY A 1082 21.21 -12.70 -20.85
N ASN A 1083 21.96 -13.74 -21.22
CA ASN A 1083 23.32 -13.60 -21.73
C ASN A 1083 23.32 -12.78 -23.02
N GLY A 1084 24.13 -11.72 -23.06
CA GLY A 1084 24.22 -10.81 -24.20
C GLY A 1084 23.01 -9.89 -24.40
N GLN A 1085 22.02 -9.91 -23.51
CA GLN A 1085 20.83 -9.06 -23.59
C GLN A 1085 21.11 -7.68 -22.98
N LEU A 1086 21.98 -6.92 -23.65
CA LEU A 1086 22.43 -5.59 -23.22
C LEU A 1086 22.08 -4.52 -24.27
N PRO A 1087 21.88 -3.25 -23.86
CA PRO A 1087 21.83 -2.13 -24.79
C PRO A 1087 23.08 -2.05 -25.68
N LYS A 1088 22.91 -1.54 -26.91
CA LYS A 1088 24.06 -1.26 -27.79
C LYS A 1088 24.99 -0.23 -27.15
N ASN A 1089 26.30 -0.40 -27.33
CA ASN A 1089 27.33 0.46 -26.75
C ASN A 1089 27.19 0.59 -25.22
N PHE A 1090 26.93 -0.54 -24.53
CA PHE A 1090 26.64 -0.56 -23.11
C PHE A 1090 27.73 0.12 -22.27
N VAL A 1091 28.99 -0.21 -22.52
CA VAL A 1091 30.16 0.46 -21.97
C VAL A 1091 31.24 0.58 -23.04
N ASN A 1092 32.13 1.56 -22.88
CA ASN A 1092 33.28 1.76 -23.76
C ASN A 1092 34.55 1.21 -23.10
N ILE A 1093 34.61 -0.11 -22.93
CA ILE A 1093 35.77 -0.81 -22.35
C ILE A 1093 36.38 -1.69 -23.45
N PRO A 1094 37.71 -1.70 -23.62
CA PRO A 1094 38.36 -2.61 -24.55
C PRO A 1094 37.92 -4.07 -24.31
N GLU A 1095 37.75 -4.82 -25.40
CA GLU A 1095 37.36 -6.24 -25.38
C GLU A 1095 35.98 -6.54 -24.73
N TRP A 1096 35.18 -5.52 -24.42
CA TRP A 1096 33.86 -5.68 -23.80
C TRP A 1096 32.91 -6.53 -24.64
N ASP A 1097 32.94 -6.43 -25.97
CA ASP A 1097 32.05 -7.20 -26.85
C ASP A 1097 32.21 -8.71 -26.67
N ILE A 1098 33.40 -9.17 -26.27
CA ILE A 1098 33.68 -10.58 -25.93
C ILE A 1098 33.02 -10.94 -24.60
N ALA A 1099 33.24 -10.14 -23.56
CA ALA A 1099 32.66 -10.38 -22.23
C ALA A 1099 31.13 -10.23 -22.21
N ALA A 1100 30.59 -9.33 -23.04
CA ALA A 1100 29.17 -9.03 -23.14
C ALA A 1100 28.33 -10.26 -23.49
N THR A 1101 28.87 -11.23 -24.25
CA THR A 1101 28.14 -12.46 -24.60
C THR A 1101 27.83 -13.35 -23.40
N GLU A 1102 28.58 -13.20 -22.30
CA GLU A 1102 28.39 -13.93 -21.04
C GLU A 1102 27.73 -13.08 -19.96
N ALA A 1103 27.48 -11.81 -20.25
CA ALA A 1103 26.97 -10.84 -19.29
C ALA A 1103 25.46 -10.74 -19.32
N VAL A 1104 24.86 -10.50 -18.15
CA VAL A 1104 23.42 -10.31 -17.97
C VAL A 1104 23.17 -8.93 -17.38
N ARG A 1105 22.22 -8.15 -17.92
CA ARG A 1105 21.84 -6.84 -17.37
C ARG A 1105 21.19 -6.99 -16.00
N LEU A 1106 21.54 -6.12 -15.05
CA LEU A 1106 20.89 -6.01 -13.74
C LEU A 1106 20.75 -4.56 -13.28
N ALA A 1107 19.80 -4.34 -12.37
CA ALA A 1107 19.51 -3.07 -11.74
C ALA A 1107 19.90 -3.12 -10.25
N ILE A 1108 20.95 -2.42 -9.85
CA ILE A 1108 21.45 -2.40 -8.47
C ILE A 1108 21.00 -1.12 -7.77
N SER A 1109 20.22 -1.22 -6.69
CA SER A 1109 19.69 -0.08 -5.94
C SER A 1109 20.26 -0.02 -4.52
N PRO A 1110 20.34 1.18 -3.90
CA PRO A 1110 20.54 1.27 -2.45
C PRO A 1110 19.43 0.50 -1.73
N THR A 1111 19.78 -0.23 -0.68
CA THR A 1111 18.83 -1.07 0.07
C THR A 1111 18.56 -0.45 1.43
N PHE A 1112 17.33 0.00 1.65
CA PHE A 1112 16.88 0.66 2.87
C PHE A 1112 16.20 -0.32 3.83
N ALA A 1113 16.26 -0.04 5.13
CA ALA A 1113 15.46 -0.73 6.14
C ALA A 1113 13.98 -0.31 6.08
N ALA A 1114 13.09 -1.12 6.67
CA ALA A 1114 11.66 -0.83 6.75
C ALA A 1114 11.33 -0.05 8.04
N ALA A 1115 10.58 1.05 7.90
CA ALA A 1115 10.20 1.92 9.03
C ALA A 1115 9.36 1.22 10.12
N ILE A 1116 8.68 0.13 9.76
CA ILE A 1116 7.85 -0.69 10.65
C ILE A 1116 8.66 -1.75 11.42
N VAL A 1117 9.97 -1.82 11.20
CA VAL A 1117 10.86 -2.84 11.80
C VAL A 1117 11.89 -2.20 12.72
N GLU A 1118 12.51 -1.10 12.30
CA GLU A 1118 13.52 -0.41 13.09
C GLU A 1118 13.65 1.07 12.74
N GLU A 1119 14.20 1.85 13.68
CA GLU A 1119 14.41 3.28 13.51
C GLU A 1119 15.41 3.59 12.39
N LEU A 1120 14.96 4.39 11.43
CA LEU A 1120 15.71 4.70 10.21
C LEU A 1120 16.79 5.79 10.42
N ALA A 1121 16.51 6.78 11.26
CA ALA A 1121 17.43 7.86 11.59
C ALA A 1121 17.13 8.47 12.96
N ASP A 1122 18.19 8.72 13.74
CA ASP A 1122 18.09 9.46 15.00
C ASP A 1122 18.02 10.97 14.71
N THR A 1123 16.80 11.50 14.69
CA THR A 1123 16.54 12.93 14.43
C THR A 1123 16.97 13.84 15.59
N SER A 1124 17.18 13.30 16.80
CA SER A 1124 17.60 14.09 17.97
C SER A 1124 19.00 14.69 17.78
N THR A 1125 19.87 14.00 17.04
CA THR A 1125 21.22 14.47 16.70
C THR A 1125 21.24 15.66 15.73
N PHE A 1126 20.14 15.95 15.04
CA PHE A 1126 20.02 17.07 14.09
C PHE A 1126 19.51 18.36 14.73
N GLY A 1127 18.88 18.29 15.91
CA GLY A 1127 18.18 19.42 16.55
C GLY A 1127 19.06 20.49 17.21
N GLU A 1128 20.32 20.20 17.53
CA GLU A 1128 21.19 21.17 18.24
C GLU A 1128 22.03 22.07 17.31
N LYS A 1129 22.08 21.78 16.01
CA LYS A 1129 22.80 22.60 15.02
C LYS A 1129 22.00 22.69 13.74
N GLY A 1130 21.16 23.72 13.65
CA GLY A 1130 20.39 24.02 12.44
C GLY A 1130 21.26 24.00 11.18
N GLY A 1131 20.80 23.24 10.18
CA GLY A 1131 21.06 23.48 8.75
C GLY A 1131 22.50 23.40 8.25
N SER A 1132 23.46 22.89 9.03
CA SER A 1132 24.80 22.57 8.56
C SER A 1132 25.00 21.08 8.74
N PHE A 1133 25.15 20.34 7.63
CA PHE A 1133 25.84 19.05 7.66
C PHE A 1133 27.02 19.17 8.61
N ALA A 1134 27.09 18.25 9.58
CA ALA A 1134 28.12 18.28 10.60
C ALA A 1134 29.46 18.53 9.94
N THR A 1135 30.03 19.72 10.18
CA THR A 1135 31.46 19.91 9.99
C THR A 1135 32.10 18.78 10.78
N PRO A 1136 32.97 17.94 10.17
CA PRO A 1136 33.56 16.80 10.85
C PRO A 1136 34.04 17.27 12.21
N GLN A 1137 33.45 16.72 13.27
CA GLN A 1137 33.80 17.12 14.62
C GLN A 1137 35.32 16.97 14.72
N GLU A 1138 36.03 18.06 14.99
CA GLU A 1138 37.48 18.07 14.89
C GLU A 1138 38.04 17.04 15.87
N ARG A 1139 38.63 15.97 15.35
CA ARG A 1139 39.16 14.85 16.15
C ARG A 1139 40.67 14.77 15.97
N CYS A 1140 41.35 14.34 17.03
CA CYS A 1140 42.75 14.03 17.00
C CYS A 1140 42.97 12.88 16.01
N ARG A 1141 43.75 13.10 14.95
CA ARG A 1141 44.00 12.10 13.91
C ARG A 1141 44.59 10.79 14.46
N PHE A 1142 45.31 10.86 15.58
CA PHE A 1142 45.91 9.68 16.21
C PHE A 1142 44.98 8.94 17.18
N CYS A 1143 44.31 9.65 18.09
CA CYS A 1143 43.60 9.02 19.23
C CYS A 1143 42.08 9.29 19.26
N GLY A 1144 41.54 10.02 18.28
CA GLY A 1144 40.10 10.26 18.15
C GLY A 1144 39.49 11.28 19.11
N LYS A 1145 40.24 11.80 20.10
CA LYS A 1145 39.73 12.81 21.05
C LYS A 1145 39.35 14.12 20.35
N THR A 1146 38.25 14.74 20.78
CA THR A 1146 37.70 15.96 20.18
C THR A 1146 38.28 17.26 20.77
N GLN A 1147 39.00 17.18 21.90
CA GLN A 1147 39.64 18.30 22.59
C GLN A 1147 40.95 17.88 23.27
N HIS A 1148 41.78 18.84 23.69
CA HIS A 1148 42.90 18.62 24.60
C HIS A 1148 42.44 18.18 26.00
N SER A 1149 43.35 17.63 26.81
CA SER A 1149 43.08 17.24 28.21
C SER A 1149 42.70 18.41 29.13
N ASP A 1150 42.97 19.65 28.72
CA ASP A 1150 42.64 20.89 29.42
C ASP A 1150 41.37 21.58 28.87
N GLY A 1151 40.66 20.94 27.94
CA GLY A 1151 39.46 21.48 27.30
C GLY A 1151 39.72 22.45 26.12
N SER A 1152 40.98 22.69 25.75
CA SER A 1152 41.31 23.55 24.61
C SER A 1152 41.15 22.87 23.23
N ALA A 1153 41.04 23.68 22.17
CA ALA A 1153 40.88 23.19 20.80
C ALA A 1153 42.12 22.45 20.28
N LEU A 1154 41.92 21.48 19.38
CA LEU A 1154 43.00 20.67 18.83
C LEU A 1154 43.99 21.50 18.00
N LYS A 1155 45.29 21.19 18.13
CA LYS A 1155 46.36 21.86 17.37
C LYS A 1155 46.47 21.30 15.96
N ARG A 1156 46.51 22.17 14.97
CA ARG A 1156 46.74 21.79 13.56
C ARG A 1156 48.21 21.43 13.33
N CYS A 1157 48.47 20.51 12.41
CA CYS A 1157 49.81 20.27 11.89
C CYS A 1157 50.36 21.57 11.29
N GLN A 1158 51.54 22.00 11.73
CA GLN A 1158 52.16 23.26 11.31
C GLN A 1158 52.48 23.31 9.81
N ARG A 1159 52.67 22.14 9.17
CA ARG A 1159 53.07 22.04 7.77
C ARG A 1159 51.88 21.99 6.79
N CYS A 1160 50.95 21.04 6.96
CA CYS A 1160 49.81 20.89 6.05
C CYS A 1160 48.55 21.63 6.51
N LYS A 1161 48.41 21.95 7.80
CA LYS A 1161 47.22 22.54 8.43
C LYS A 1161 45.90 21.75 8.27
N GLU A 1162 45.91 20.60 7.58
CA GLU A 1162 44.74 19.78 7.29
C GLU A 1162 44.33 18.86 8.45
N VAL A 1163 45.30 18.36 9.24
CA VAL A 1163 45.04 17.41 10.34
C VAL A 1163 45.31 18.02 11.69
N LYS A 1164 44.64 17.49 12.73
CA LYS A 1164 44.69 18.03 14.09
C LYS A 1164 45.06 16.98 15.13
N TYR A 1165 45.70 17.42 16.21
CA TYR A 1165 46.18 16.59 17.30
C TYR A 1165 45.81 17.17 18.66
N CYS A 1166 45.47 16.30 19.61
CA CYS A 1166 45.19 16.69 21.00
C CYS A 1166 46.46 16.80 21.87
N SER A 1167 47.64 16.49 21.33
CA SER A 1167 48.92 16.66 22.02
C SER A 1167 50.10 16.51 21.04
N ALA A 1168 51.27 17.00 21.43
CA ALA A 1168 52.50 16.83 20.64
C ALA A 1168 52.93 15.35 20.57
N GLU A 1169 52.60 14.55 21.59
CA GLU A 1169 52.85 13.10 21.62
C GLU A 1169 51.99 12.38 20.57
N CYS A 1170 50.71 12.75 20.44
CA CYS A 1170 49.82 12.19 19.41
C CYS A 1170 50.33 12.52 18.00
N GLN A 1171 50.79 13.75 17.77
CA GLN A 1171 51.41 14.14 16.50
C GLN A 1171 52.69 13.35 16.23
N LYS A 1172 53.58 13.17 17.22
CA LYS A 1172 54.82 12.39 17.07
C LYS A 1172 54.56 10.92 16.75
N ARG A 1173 53.53 10.32 17.35
CA ARG A 1173 53.15 8.92 17.09
C ARG A 1173 52.57 8.73 15.69
N ASP A 1174 51.69 9.63 15.26
CA ASP A 1174 51.13 9.64 13.90
C ASP A 1174 52.13 10.11 12.84
N TRP A 1175 53.23 10.78 13.21
CA TRP A 1175 54.18 11.31 12.23
C TRP A 1175 54.79 10.24 11.32
N LYS A 1176 54.92 8.99 11.80
CA LYS A 1176 55.45 7.88 10.98
C LYS A 1176 54.60 7.60 9.74
N THR A 1177 53.29 7.74 9.86
CA THR A 1177 52.27 7.58 8.82
C THR A 1177 51.96 8.91 8.12
N HIS A 1178 51.64 9.97 8.89
CA HIS A 1178 51.22 11.26 8.35
C HIS A 1178 52.30 11.95 7.49
N ARG A 1179 53.60 11.76 7.76
CA ARG A 1179 54.67 12.40 6.98
C ARG A 1179 54.63 12.11 5.48
N MET A 1180 54.06 10.96 5.08
CA MET A 1180 53.95 10.56 3.66
C MET A 1180 52.84 11.30 2.93
N GLU A 1181 51.85 11.83 3.67
CA GLU A 1181 50.69 12.55 3.14
C GLU A 1181 50.76 14.06 3.38
N CYS A 1182 51.69 14.51 4.23
CA CYS A 1182 51.81 15.90 4.69
C CYS A 1182 52.39 16.82 3.61
N LYS A 1183 51.52 17.47 2.82
CA LYS A 1183 51.87 18.50 1.83
C LYS A 1183 51.88 19.90 2.47
N GLU A 1184 52.80 20.77 2.06
CA GLU A 1184 52.91 22.13 2.60
C GLU A 1184 51.72 22.98 2.13
N SER A 1185 51.01 23.61 3.07
CA SER A 1185 49.86 24.46 2.73
C SER A 1185 50.36 25.77 2.13
N SER A 1186 50.08 26.03 0.86
CA SER A 1186 50.28 27.32 0.20
C SER A 1186 49.57 28.47 0.92
#